data_AF-A0A7W0ZB89-F1
#
_entry.id   AF-A0A7W0ZB89-F1
#
_cell.length_a   1.000
_cell.length_b   1.000
_cell.length_c   1.000
_cell.angle_alpha   90.00
_cell.angle_beta   90.00
_cell.angle_gamma   90.00
#
_symmetry.space_group_name_H-M   'P 1'
#
loop_
_entity.id
_entity.type
_entity.pdbx_description
1 polymer ?
#
loop_
_entity_poly.entity_id
_entity_poly.type
_entity_poly.pdbx_seq_one_letter_code
_entity_poly.pdbx_strand_id
1 'polypeptide(L)'
;VGAKGTERYGTCVRRLTQARLASGYLPILQTGYVDASGNRYQQESFAARDPRTGGLTSFVRVEIKTRSVVRLRFRGSAGGMRGNRIPRRAKRTVFAGWQLHPSRSRIVPVTRARYATARRSVARYWNRRLAEGARIDVPEQRVGDAARNLLIQNLTLTYRYSIGNPYEQFSFPEGVDAAQVLDEWGYPDVSRSVLRVSLTRKPTPYANWKMGEKLVGSALHYRLSRDRAYIQGATPALRSYVEELGRQIRGGRVGLLARERYSSDIPDSVFGLHSQAVVWQGLQAMSRVWAETGETDLARTCGALAARLESGLRRAVRVSQRRLPDGSLFLPARLIDGERPYDSLTEARLGSYWNLVMPYALASGLFRPGSAEARGALRYLLRHGSRLLGVVRAGAYALYPEPTFPTSGTDQVYGINVARFLADNDEGDQLVLSLYGTLAAAMTPDTFISGEAATVAPLNGAYHRAMYLPPNGASNAAFLTTLRSLLVHETREPDGTPRGLQLAFATPRPWLRPGKRIAVTNVPTSFGPVSYSLEAREGAVQVTVEAPEQTTRELKLRLRLPRGKRIAGVTLDGRPFGRVAGGTIDLTGFSGRIHLSVRVASGPPRSLAALAYVRQTPSKTTRRIVIQYRAHDGRLSRAYVLLPSTYRPGANPPLPLIISPHGRALTGKVNAAIWGNLPARGPFAVVNPDARGRKLPGHSWGYRGHIDDLARMPRILQRAIPWLKIDRRQIYAFGGSMGGQETLLLVARYPRLLAGAAAFDGVADFALQYRNFRRLSCGGPCRRLWGGPIGPGLRRLARKEVGGAPHKTPKAWARRSPLTYSRQIAASCVPLQLWWSVADRIVLDQHRQSGRLFYELRRLNPLAPVEAHTGYWNHSAEMQATTRLPLAL
;
A
#
# COMPACT_ATOMS: atom_id res chain seq x y z
N VAL A 1 7.80 -26.78 22.41
CA VAL A 1 9.17 -26.23 22.59
C VAL A 1 9.42 -25.93 24.07
N GLY A 2 10.60 -25.43 24.45
CA GLY A 2 10.95 -25.19 25.86
C GLY A 2 11.52 -26.40 26.59
N ALA A 3 11.94 -26.18 27.84
CA ALA A 3 12.58 -27.18 28.70
C ALA A 3 11.70 -28.43 28.91
N LYS A 4 10.40 -28.24 29.15
CA LYS A 4 9.42 -29.32 29.32
C LYS A 4 8.80 -29.78 28.00
N GLY A 5 9.00 -29.05 26.91
CA GLY A 5 8.40 -29.34 25.61
C GLY A 5 6.90 -29.06 25.53
N THR A 6 6.34 -28.28 26.44
CA THR A 6 4.91 -28.00 26.59
C THR A 6 4.46 -26.67 25.99
N GLU A 7 5.37 -25.70 25.85
CA GLU A 7 5.09 -24.43 25.18
C GLU A 7 4.82 -24.68 23.70
N ARG A 8 3.66 -24.26 23.15
CA ARG A 8 3.41 -24.39 21.71
C ARG A 8 4.23 -23.35 20.96
N TYR A 9 4.79 -23.72 19.81
CA TYR A 9 5.54 -22.79 18.98
C TYR A 9 4.60 -21.63 18.56
N GLY A 10 5.01 -20.39 18.82
CA GLY A 10 4.20 -19.21 18.48
C GLY A 10 3.04 -18.90 19.43
N THR A 11 2.93 -19.53 20.62
CA THR A 11 1.91 -19.13 21.61
C THR A 11 2.01 -17.66 22.01
N CYS A 12 3.22 -17.09 21.99
CA CYS A 12 3.45 -15.67 22.21
C CYS A 12 3.83 -14.98 20.90
N VAL A 13 2.87 -14.29 20.27
CA VAL A 13 3.07 -13.62 18.97
C VAL A 13 4.22 -12.60 19.00
N ARG A 14 4.42 -11.90 20.13
CA ARG A 14 5.54 -10.95 20.32
C ARG A 14 6.94 -11.61 20.24
N ARG A 15 7.02 -12.93 20.40
CA ARG A 15 8.27 -13.70 20.30
C ARG A 15 8.44 -14.40 18.96
N LEU A 16 7.49 -14.24 18.03
CA LEU A 16 7.65 -14.67 16.65
C LEU A 16 8.50 -13.65 15.88
N THR A 17 9.35 -14.14 14.99
CA THR A 17 9.91 -13.30 13.93
C THR A 17 8.90 -13.17 12.81
N GLN A 18 8.98 -12.08 12.04
CA GLN A 18 8.19 -11.91 10.82
C GLN A 18 8.35 -13.13 9.90
N ALA A 19 7.22 -13.69 9.47
CA ALA A 19 7.18 -14.82 8.55
C ALA A 19 7.71 -14.39 7.18
N ARG A 20 8.34 -15.32 6.45
CA ARG A 20 8.87 -15.09 5.10
C ARG A 20 8.68 -16.31 4.24
N LEU A 21 8.74 -16.13 2.93
CA LEU A 21 8.75 -17.21 1.95
C LEU A 21 10.15 -17.44 1.41
N ALA A 22 10.50 -18.70 1.11
CA ALA A 22 11.77 -18.98 0.45
C ALA A 22 11.84 -18.27 -0.91
N SER A 23 12.99 -17.64 -1.19
CA SER A 23 13.18 -16.79 -2.38
C SER A 23 12.20 -15.61 -2.50
N GLY A 24 11.45 -15.30 -1.42
CA GLY A 24 10.46 -14.23 -1.38
C GLY A 24 9.04 -14.64 -1.77
N TYR A 25 8.84 -15.68 -2.58
CA TYR A 25 7.52 -16.00 -3.17
C TYR A 25 7.15 -17.48 -3.19
N LEU A 26 8.11 -18.40 -3.03
CA LEU A 26 7.81 -19.83 -3.08
C LEU A 26 6.99 -20.24 -1.85
N PRO A 27 6.03 -21.17 -1.97
CA PRO A 27 5.19 -21.63 -0.86
C PRO A 27 5.96 -22.58 0.08
N ILE A 28 7.11 -22.09 0.55
CA ILE A 28 7.99 -22.66 1.55
C ILE A 28 8.08 -21.61 2.65
N LEU A 29 7.24 -21.76 3.66
CA LEU A 29 7.08 -20.82 4.76
C LEU A 29 8.27 -20.94 5.72
N GLN A 30 8.85 -19.80 6.08
CA GLN A 30 9.91 -19.66 7.06
C GLN A 30 9.41 -18.81 8.23
N THR A 31 9.56 -19.31 9.45
CA THR A 31 9.22 -18.58 10.67
C THR A 31 10.31 -18.77 11.72
N GLY A 32 10.35 -17.88 12.70
CA GLY A 32 11.25 -18.00 13.85
C GLY A 32 10.50 -17.72 15.14
N TYR A 33 10.97 -18.31 16.24
CA TYR A 33 10.37 -18.16 17.55
C TYR A 33 11.44 -18.13 18.65
N VAL A 34 11.16 -17.41 19.73
CA VAL A 34 11.94 -17.47 20.97
C VAL A 34 11.02 -17.98 22.08
N ASP A 35 11.38 -19.09 22.72
CA ASP A 35 10.57 -19.61 23.83
C ASP A 35 10.75 -18.80 25.12
N ALA A 36 9.97 -19.13 26.15
CA ALA A 36 10.06 -18.45 27.45
C ALA A 36 11.44 -18.58 28.12
N SER A 37 12.23 -19.59 27.77
CA SER A 37 13.58 -19.82 28.30
C SER A 37 14.68 -19.19 27.43
N GLY A 38 14.31 -18.42 26.40
CA GLY A 38 15.24 -17.72 25.51
C GLY A 38 15.92 -18.59 24.45
N ASN A 39 15.47 -19.84 24.26
CA ASN A 39 15.94 -20.68 23.15
C ASN A 39 15.37 -20.17 21.83
N ARG A 40 16.17 -20.22 20.77
CA ARG A 40 15.78 -19.70 19.46
C ARG A 40 15.48 -20.86 18.51
N TYR A 41 14.39 -20.72 17.77
CA TYR A 41 13.90 -21.69 16.81
C TYR A 41 13.77 -21.02 15.45
N GLN A 42 14.13 -21.75 14.39
CA GLN A 42 13.86 -21.38 13.00
C GLN A 42 13.16 -22.56 12.33
N GLN A 43 11.95 -22.35 11.83
CA GLN A 43 11.15 -23.36 11.16
C GLN A 43 11.06 -23.05 9.67
N GLU A 44 11.19 -24.09 8.83
CA GLU A 44 10.79 -24.06 7.42
C GLU A 44 9.75 -25.15 7.17
N SER A 45 8.66 -24.85 6.46
CA SER A 45 7.58 -25.80 6.18
C SER A 45 6.97 -25.63 4.77
N PHE A 46 6.65 -26.74 4.11
CA PHE A 46 6.01 -26.77 2.79
C PHE A 46 5.31 -28.11 2.54
N ALA A 47 4.43 -28.17 1.54
CA ALA A 47 3.87 -29.42 1.02
C ALA A 47 4.47 -29.73 -0.35
N ALA A 48 4.80 -31.00 -0.59
CA ALA A 48 5.35 -31.48 -1.87
C ALA A 48 4.88 -32.90 -2.14
N ARG A 49 4.81 -33.28 -3.42
CA ARG A 49 4.64 -34.69 -3.78
C ARG A 49 5.91 -35.45 -3.41
N ASP A 50 5.78 -36.45 -2.56
CA ASP A 50 6.92 -37.24 -2.11
C ASP A 50 7.24 -38.32 -3.16
N PRO A 51 8.44 -38.33 -3.76
CA PRO A 51 8.81 -39.33 -4.75
C PRO A 51 8.75 -40.77 -4.24
N ARG A 52 8.89 -41.01 -2.93
CA ARG A 52 8.85 -42.36 -2.35
C ARG A 52 7.45 -42.90 -2.16
N THR A 53 6.51 -42.03 -1.82
CA THR A 53 5.14 -42.46 -1.50
C THR A 53 4.13 -42.08 -2.57
N GLY A 54 4.52 -41.28 -3.56
CA GLY A 54 3.64 -40.72 -4.58
C GLY A 54 2.65 -39.67 -4.06
N GLY A 55 2.28 -39.71 -2.77
CA GLY A 55 1.31 -38.81 -2.14
C GLY A 55 1.85 -37.42 -1.77
N LEU A 56 0.91 -36.48 -1.56
CA LEU A 56 1.21 -35.14 -1.08
C LEU A 56 1.59 -35.19 0.41
N THR A 57 2.79 -34.73 0.72
CA THR A 57 3.39 -34.82 2.07
C THR A 57 3.76 -33.42 2.56
N SER A 58 3.43 -33.12 3.81
CA SER A 58 3.93 -31.93 4.50
C SER A 58 5.31 -32.21 5.08
N PHE A 59 6.23 -31.28 4.90
CA PHE A 59 7.60 -31.34 5.42
C PHE A 59 7.84 -30.16 6.36
N VAL A 60 8.52 -30.43 7.47
CA VAL A 60 8.95 -29.41 8.44
C VAL A 60 10.41 -29.62 8.81
N ARG A 61 11.20 -28.55 8.78
CA ARG A 61 12.54 -28.47 9.34
C ARG A 61 12.54 -27.48 10.50
N VAL A 62 13.09 -27.87 11.65
CA VAL A 62 13.29 -26.98 12.80
C VAL A 62 14.77 -26.94 13.15
N GLU A 63 15.41 -25.79 13.00
CA GLU A 63 16.73 -25.49 13.57
C GLU A 63 16.55 -24.89 14.96
N ILE A 64 17.32 -25.38 15.94
CA ILE A 64 17.22 -25.03 17.35
C ILE A 64 18.59 -24.57 17.84
N LYS A 65 18.64 -23.40 18.45
CA LYS A 65 19.82 -22.88 19.19
C LYS A 65 19.46 -22.73 20.65
N THR A 66 20.11 -23.51 21.51
CA THR A 66 19.70 -23.64 22.91
C THR A 66 20.51 -22.75 23.86
N ARG A 67 19.81 -22.01 24.72
CA ARG A 67 20.35 -21.32 25.91
C ARG A 67 20.09 -22.11 27.19
N SER A 68 19.05 -22.95 27.19
CA SER A 68 18.72 -23.93 28.22
C SER A 68 18.48 -25.29 27.58
N VAL A 69 18.29 -26.34 28.38
CA VAL A 69 17.84 -27.64 27.84
C VAL A 69 16.51 -27.46 27.10
N VAL A 70 16.33 -28.16 25.98
CA VAL A 70 15.10 -28.13 25.17
C VAL A 70 14.57 -29.55 24.96
N ARG A 71 13.25 -29.71 25.07
CA ARG A 71 12.51 -30.86 24.53
C ARG A 71 11.64 -30.40 23.34
N LEU A 72 11.86 -30.99 22.18
CA LEU A 72 11.04 -30.74 20.99
C LEU A 72 9.97 -31.83 20.86
N ARG A 73 8.74 -31.44 20.56
CA ARG A 73 7.62 -32.36 20.33
C ARG A 73 6.81 -31.88 19.13
N PHE A 74 6.54 -32.79 18.20
CA PHE A 74 5.55 -32.61 17.14
C PHE A 74 4.30 -33.39 17.56
N ARG A 75 3.13 -32.75 17.51
CA ARG A 75 1.85 -33.38 17.84
C ARG A 75 0.93 -33.28 16.63
N GLY A 76 0.37 -34.41 16.21
CA GLY A 76 -0.67 -34.51 15.18
C GLY A 76 -1.85 -35.32 15.71
N SER A 77 -2.97 -35.29 15.00
CA SER A 77 -4.21 -36.00 15.37
C SER A 77 -4.08 -37.52 15.37
N ALA A 78 -3.13 -38.08 14.60
CA ALA A 78 -2.89 -39.52 14.45
C ALA A 78 -1.66 -40.03 15.21
N GLY A 79 -1.17 -39.24 16.17
CA GLY A 79 0.09 -39.50 16.87
C GLY A 79 1.20 -38.51 16.51
N GLY A 80 2.15 -38.36 17.44
CA GLY A 80 3.21 -37.37 17.38
C GLY A 80 4.61 -37.94 17.42
N MET A 81 5.60 -37.11 17.11
CA MET A 81 7.02 -37.41 17.24
C MET A 81 7.59 -36.68 18.46
N ARG A 82 8.13 -37.42 19.43
CA ARG A 82 8.91 -36.86 20.53
C ARG A 82 10.38 -36.81 20.11
N GLY A 83 10.99 -35.62 20.11
CA GLY A 83 12.43 -35.48 19.91
C GLY A 83 13.21 -35.73 21.19
N ASN A 84 14.46 -36.18 21.04
CA ASN A 84 15.38 -36.37 22.16
C ASN A 84 15.67 -35.05 22.89
N ARG A 85 16.11 -35.15 24.16
CA ARG A 85 16.57 -34.01 24.96
C ARG A 85 17.74 -33.32 24.25
N ILE A 86 17.62 -32.03 23.99
CA ILE A 86 18.68 -31.23 23.36
C ILE A 86 19.42 -30.48 24.48
N PRO A 87 20.74 -30.68 24.64
CA PRO A 87 21.50 -30.06 25.72
C PRO A 87 21.60 -28.54 25.57
N ARG A 88 22.02 -27.86 26.65
CA ARG A 88 22.30 -26.42 26.66
C ARG A 88 23.49 -26.08 25.74
N ARG A 89 23.51 -24.87 25.16
CA ARG A 89 24.57 -24.39 24.25
C ARG A 89 24.77 -25.26 22.99
N ALA A 90 23.74 -25.99 22.58
CA ALA A 90 23.77 -26.84 21.40
C ALA A 90 23.06 -26.20 20.21
N LYS A 91 23.44 -26.64 19.02
CA LYS A 91 22.71 -26.40 17.77
C LYS A 91 22.23 -27.74 17.21
N ARG A 92 20.93 -27.88 16.93
CA ARG A 92 20.37 -29.11 16.35
C ARG A 92 19.31 -28.81 15.31
N THR A 93 19.27 -29.61 14.26
CA THR A 93 18.24 -29.56 13.22
C THR A 93 17.44 -30.85 13.22
N VAL A 94 16.11 -30.72 13.22
CA VAL A 94 15.17 -31.85 13.17
C VAL A 94 14.29 -31.72 11.95
N PHE A 95 14.05 -32.83 11.26
CA PHE A 95 13.19 -32.91 10.09
C PHE A 95 12.04 -33.88 10.36
N ALA A 96 10.83 -33.48 10.00
CA ALA A 96 9.62 -34.27 10.17
C ALA A 96 8.74 -34.17 8.91
N GLY A 97 7.88 -35.16 8.70
CA GLY A 97 6.87 -35.11 7.66
C GLY A 97 5.69 -36.03 7.93
N TRP A 98 4.59 -35.77 7.23
CA TRP A 98 3.36 -36.57 7.28
C TRP A 98 2.57 -36.41 5.98
N GLN A 99 1.91 -37.48 5.54
CA GLN A 99 1.05 -37.44 4.35
C GLN A 99 -0.22 -36.64 4.66
N LEU A 100 -0.67 -35.87 3.67
CA LEU A 100 -1.95 -35.14 3.75
C LEU A 100 -3.14 -36.04 3.43
N HIS A 101 -2.92 -37.14 2.70
CA HIS A 101 -3.94 -38.14 2.41
C HIS A 101 -3.38 -39.56 2.67
N PRO A 102 -4.08 -40.41 3.45
CA PRO A 102 -5.33 -40.12 4.17
C PRO A 102 -5.14 -39.05 5.25
N SER A 103 -6.20 -38.28 5.52
CA SER A 103 -6.20 -37.29 6.58
C SER A 103 -6.07 -38.03 7.91
N ARG A 104 -5.11 -37.64 8.76
CA ARG A 104 -4.63 -38.39 9.97
C ARG A 104 -3.48 -39.39 9.70
N SER A 105 -2.47 -38.96 8.95
CA SER A 105 -1.19 -39.68 8.88
C SER A 105 -0.29 -39.36 10.09
N ARG A 106 0.44 -40.37 10.60
CA ARG A 106 1.39 -40.20 11.72
C ARG A 106 2.55 -39.29 11.31
N ILE A 107 2.99 -38.41 12.22
CA ILE A 107 4.19 -37.60 12.03
C ILE A 107 5.42 -38.49 12.19
N VAL A 108 6.25 -38.57 11.14
CA VAL A 108 7.45 -39.41 11.10
C VAL A 108 8.73 -38.57 10.94
N PRO A 109 9.88 -39.03 11.47
CA PRO A 109 11.17 -38.43 11.17
C PRO A 109 11.49 -38.54 9.68
N VAL A 110 12.13 -37.51 9.13
CA VAL A 110 12.54 -37.44 7.72
C VAL A 110 14.05 -37.26 7.64
N THR A 111 14.71 -37.88 6.67
CA THR A 111 16.15 -37.66 6.47
C THR A 111 16.40 -36.29 5.84
N ARG A 112 17.58 -35.69 6.11
CA ARG A 112 17.99 -34.42 5.48
C ARG A 112 17.94 -34.51 3.94
N ALA A 113 18.33 -35.64 3.37
CA ALA A 113 18.30 -35.88 1.92
C ALA A 113 16.87 -35.88 1.37
N ARG A 114 15.93 -36.61 2.00
CA ARG A 114 14.51 -36.64 1.58
C ARG A 114 13.88 -35.25 1.65
N TYR A 115 14.12 -34.51 2.74
CA TYR A 115 13.68 -33.11 2.87
C TYR A 115 14.23 -32.21 1.76
N ALA A 116 15.54 -32.27 1.50
CA ALA A 116 16.19 -31.44 0.49
C ALA A 116 15.68 -31.73 -0.93
N THR A 117 15.46 -33.01 -1.26
CA THR A 117 14.85 -33.41 -2.54
C THR A 117 13.43 -32.89 -2.68
N ALA A 118 12.58 -33.05 -1.66
CA ALA A 118 11.21 -32.54 -1.68
C ALA A 118 11.17 -31.00 -1.80
N ARG A 119 12.06 -30.29 -1.09
CA ARG A 119 12.18 -28.82 -1.16
C ARG A 119 12.57 -28.34 -2.56
N ARG A 120 13.51 -29.02 -3.22
CA ARG A 120 13.89 -28.71 -4.62
C ARG A 120 12.75 -29.03 -5.58
N SER A 121 12.02 -30.11 -5.35
CA SER A 121 10.88 -30.53 -6.18
C SER A 121 9.77 -29.48 -6.19
N VAL A 122 9.33 -29.01 -5.00
CA VAL A 122 8.29 -27.97 -4.92
C VAL A 122 8.73 -26.64 -5.52
N ALA A 123 9.99 -26.25 -5.33
CA ALA A 123 10.54 -25.03 -5.95
C ALA A 123 10.56 -25.14 -7.49
N ARG A 124 11.01 -26.28 -8.02
CA ARG A 124 11.04 -26.56 -9.46
C ARG A 124 9.63 -26.58 -10.06
N TYR A 125 8.68 -27.22 -9.38
CA TYR A 125 7.29 -27.29 -9.82
C TYR A 125 6.70 -25.89 -9.98
N TRP A 126 6.79 -25.04 -8.96
CA TRP A 126 6.19 -23.71 -9.00
C TRP A 126 6.91 -22.76 -9.95
N ASN A 127 8.24 -22.82 -10.05
CA ASN A 127 8.95 -22.04 -11.06
C ASN A 127 8.56 -22.43 -12.49
N ARG A 128 8.33 -23.74 -12.75
CA ARG A 128 7.81 -24.21 -14.05
C ARG A 128 6.39 -23.71 -14.28
N ARG A 129 5.47 -23.88 -13.31
CA ARG A 129 4.09 -23.40 -13.42
C ARG A 129 4.00 -21.89 -13.66
N LEU A 130 4.84 -21.10 -13.00
CA LEU A 130 4.92 -19.66 -13.21
C LEU A 130 5.49 -19.26 -14.58
N ALA A 131 6.32 -20.11 -15.20
CA ALA A 131 6.91 -19.84 -16.51
C ALA A 131 5.96 -20.13 -17.69
N GLU A 132 4.84 -20.82 -17.46
CA GLU A 132 3.84 -21.11 -18.49
C GLU A 132 2.97 -19.89 -18.84
N GLY A 133 2.82 -18.93 -17.93
CA GLY A 133 2.04 -17.72 -18.12
C GLY A 133 2.88 -16.48 -18.46
N ALA A 134 2.23 -15.32 -18.42
CA ALA A 134 2.87 -14.03 -18.60
C ALA A 134 3.90 -13.73 -17.51
N ARG A 135 5.00 -13.06 -17.87
CA ARG A 135 6.04 -12.64 -16.92
C ARG A 135 6.20 -11.13 -16.91
N ILE A 136 6.27 -10.58 -15.71
CA ILE A 136 6.48 -9.15 -15.45
C ILE A 136 7.65 -9.01 -14.48
N ASP A 137 8.76 -8.51 -15.00
CA ASP A 137 9.97 -8.20 -14.24
C ASP A 137 10.12 -6.69 -14.09
N VAL A 138 10.06 -6.21 -12.85
CA VAL A 138 10.12 -4.78 -12.50
C VAL A 138 11.31 -4.54 -11.56
N PRO A 139 11.84 -3.30 -11.46
CA PRO A 139 13.05 -3.02 -10.68
C PRO A 139 12.84 -2.97 -9.16
N GLU A 140 11.84 -3.71 -8.65
CA GLU A 140 11.48 -3.84 -7.25
C GLU A 140 11.13 -5.29 -6.92
N GLN A 141 12.05 -5.98 -6.23
CA GLN A 141 11.92 -7.39 -5.90
C GLN A 141 10.61 -7.71 -5.17
N ARG A 142 10.17 -6.86 -4.23
CA ARG A 142 8.94 -7.08 -3.46
C ARG A 142 7.68 -7.12 -4.34
N VAL A 143 7.64 -6.35 -5.43
CA VAL A 143 6.51 -6.36 -6.38
C VAL A 143 6.51 -7.66 -7.18
N GLY A 144 7.68 -8.09 -7.67
CA GLY A 144 7.82 -9.36 -8.38
C GLY A 144 7.59 -10.58 -7.49
N ASP A 145 7.98 -10.52 -6.22
CA ASP A 145 7.72 -11.58 -5.25
C ASP A 145 6.22 -11.69 -4.93
N ALA A 146 5.54 -10.55 -4.75
CA ALA A 146 4.09 -10.51 -4.56
C ALA A 146 3.36 -11.08 -5.77
N ALA A 147 3.64 -10.61 -6.99
CA ALA A 147 2.98 -11.10 -8.21
C ALA A 147 3.12 -12.62 -8.37
N ARG A 148 4.35 -13.15 -8.23
CA ARG A 148 4.60 -14.60 -8.31
C ARG A 148 3.88 -15.38 -7.23
N ASN A 149 3.89 -14.89 -5.98
CA ASN A 149 3.22 -15.60 -4.90
C ASN A 149 1.68 -15.59 -5.04
N LEU A 150 1.11 -14.46 -5.46
CA LEU A 150 -0.33 -14.33 -5.65
C LEU A 150 -0.83 -15.18 -6.82
N LEU A 151 -0.03 -15.32 -7.89
CA LEU A 151 -0.30 -16.32 -8.94
C LEU A 151 -0.26 -17.74 -8.39
N ILE A 152 0.75 -18.11 -7.59
CA ILE A 152 0.80 -19.43 -6.93
C ILE A 152 -0.45 -19.67 -6.09
N GLN A 153 -0.90 -18.67 -5.33
CA GLN A 153 -2.11 -18.78 -4.52
C GLN A 153 -3.35 -18.98 -5.41
N ASN A 154 -3.55 -18.18 -6.46
CA ASN A 154 -4.72 -18.34 -7.35
C ASN A 154 -4.70 -19.66 -8.13
N LEU A 155 -3.53 -20.12 -8.58
CA LEU A 155 -3.38 -21.44 -9.20
C LEU A 155 -3.65 -22.59 -8.22
N THR A 156 -3.44 -22.37 -6.92
CA THR A 156 -3.80 -23.34 -5.87
C THR A 156 -5.31 -23.32 -5.58
N LEU A 157 -5.89 -22.12 -5.45
CA LEU A 157 -7.30 -21.92 -5.15
C LEU A 157 -8.20 -22.41 -6.29
N THR A 158 -7.78 -22.22 -7.54
CA THR A 158 -8.56 -22.51 -8.75
C THR A 158 -9.95 -21.87 -8.67
N TYR A 159 -11.02 -22.66 -8.56
CA TYR A 159 -12.40 -22.15 -8.50
C TYR A 159 -12.83 -21.72 -7.09
N ARG A 160 -12.03 -22.00 -6.06
CA ARG A 160 -12.37 -21.72 -4.67
C ARG A 160 -12.08 -20.26 -4.36
N TYR A 161 -13.01 -19.61 -3.66
CA TYR A 161 -12.88 -18.24 -3.20
C TYR A 161 -11.79 -18.11 -2.13
N SER A 162 -11.74 -19.09 -1.21
CA SER A 162 -10.72 -19.26 -0.19
C SER A 162 -10.40 -20.76 0.04
N ILE A 163 -9.53 -21.10 1.00
CA ILE A 163 -9.21 -22.49 1.34
C ILE A 163 -8.96 -22.65 2.85
N GLY A 164 -9.40 -23.79 3.41
CA GLY A 164 -9.22 -24.11 4.83
C GLY A 164 -10.15 -23.35 5.77
N ASN A 165 -11.25 -22.80 5.26
CA ASN A 165 -12.24 -22.04 6.02
C ASN A 165 -13.63 -22.11 5.34
N PRO A 166 -14.70 -21.52 5.90
CA PRO A 166 -16.06 -21.60 5.34
C PRO A 166 -16.22 -21.06 3.91
N TYR A 167 -15.25 -20.29 3.40
CA TYR A 167 -15.22 -19.78 2.03
C TYR A 167 -14.46 -20.69 1.06
N GLU A 168 -14.18 -21.94 1.44
CA GLU A 168 -13.71 -22.98 0.52
C GLU A 168 -14.83 -23.47 -0.43
N GLN A 169 -15.37 -22.54 -1.21
CA GLN A 169 -16.46 -22.72 -2.17
C GLN A 169 -16.32 -21.69 -3.31
N PHE A 170 -17.18 -21.76 -4.32
CA PHE A 170 -17.24 -20.74 -5.37
C PHE A 170 -18.04 -19.52 -4.87
N SER A 171 -17.57 -18.29 -5.12
CA SER A 171 -18.30 -17.03 -4.83
C SER A 171 -18.60 -16.23 -6.10
N PHE A 172 -19.69 -15.47 -6.08
CA PHE A 172 -20.07 -14.55 -7.16
C PHE A 172 -20.17 -13.11 -6.65
N PRO A 173 -19.79 -12.14 -7.51
CA PRO A 173 -19.18 -12.31 -8.85
C PRO A 173 -17.70 -12.73 -8.83
N GLU A 174 -17.06 -12.71 -7.66
CA GLU A 174 -15.60 -12.60 -7.53
C GLU A 174 -14.81 -13.80 -8.09
N GLY A 175 -15.41 -15.00 -8.10
CA GLY A 175 -14.78 -16.18 -8.68
C GLY A 175 -14.60 -16.07 -10.20
N VAL A 176 -15.52 -15.39 -10.90
CA VAL A 176 -15.39 -15.16 -12.35
C VAL A 176 -14.37 -14.05 -12.62
N ASP A 177 -14.33 -12.99 -11.81
CA ASP A 177 -13.28 -11.98 -11.90
C ASP A 177 -11.87 -12.59 -11.75
N ALA A 178 -11.68 -13.51 -10.80
CA ALA A 178 -10.42 -14.21 -10.64
C ALA A 178 -10.06 -15.06 -11.89
N ALA A 179 -11.05 -15.66 -12.55
CA ALA A 179 -10.86 -16.39 -13.81
C ALA A 179 -10.42 -15.44 -14.94
N GLN A 180 -11.08 -14.29 -15.08
CA GLN A 180 -10.70 -13.26 -16.04
C GLN A 180 -9.23 -12.85 -15.89
N VAL A 181 -8.78 -12.63 -14.65
CA VAL A 181 -7.39 -12.25 -14.37
C VAL A 181 -6.42 -13.40 -14.67
N LEU A 182 -6.81 -14.66 -14.46
CA LEU A 182 -5.99 -15.80 -14.86
C LEU A 182 -5.83 -15.90 -16.38
N ASP A 183 -6.87 -15.62 -17.17
CA ASP A 183 -6.75 -15.50 -18.63
C ASP A 183 -5.79 -14.36 -19.02
N GLU A 184 -5.94 -13.18 -18.40
CA GLU A 184 -5.08 -12.00 -18.63
C GLU A 184 -3.60 -12.22 -18.26
N TRP A 185 -3.32 -13.26 -17.46
CA TRP A 185 -1.96 -13.69 -17.05
C TRP A 185 -1.49 -14.98 -17.74
N GLY A 186 -2.23 -15.49 -18.73
CA GLY A 186 -1.81 -16.62 -19.55
C GLY A 186 -2.07 -17.99 -18.93
N TYR A 187 -3.15 -18.15 -18.16
CA TYR A 187 -3.59 -19.42 -17.58
C TYR A 187 -4.99 -19.85 -18.05
N PRO A 188 -5.22 -19.98 -19.38
CA PRO A 188 -6.56 -20.21 -19.92
C PRO A 188 -7.17 -21.55 -19.48
N ASP A 189 -6.38 -22.60 -19.30
CA ASP A 189 -6.89 -23.89 -18.84
C ASP A 189 -7.49 -23.82 -17.42
N VAL A 190 -6.87 -23.02 -16.54
CA VAL A 190 -7.36 -22.82 -15.18
C VAL A 190 -8.59 -21.94 -15.21
N SER A 191 -8.57 -20.82 -15.95
CA SER A 191 -9.74 -19.96 -16.13
C SER A 191 -10.95 -20.75 -16.66
N ARG A 192 -10.76 -21.56 -17.72
CA ARG A 192 -11.79 -22.44 -18.27
C ARG A 192 -12.39 -23.37 -17.22
N SER A 193 -11.58 -23.95 -16.35
CA SER A 193 -12.06 -24.79 -15.25
C SER A 193 -12.94 -24.00 -14.27
N VAL A 194 -12.51 -22.80 -13.88
CA VAL A 194 -13.29 -21.90 -13.00
C VAL A 194 -14.62 -21.52 -13.66
N LEU A 195 -14.60 -21.14 -14.94
CA LEU A 195 -15.80 -20.76 -15.69
C LEU A 195 -16.78 -21.94 -15.83
N ARG A 196 -16.29 -23.15 -16.12
CA ARG A 196 -17.12 -24.37 -16.12
C ARG A 196 -17.78 -24.63 -14.77
N VAL A 197 -17.03 -24.50 -13.68
CA VAL A 197 -17.60 -24.61 -12.33
C VAL A 197 -18.62 -23.50 -12.08
N SER A 198 -18.41 -22.30 -12.59
CA SER A 198 -19.37 -21.20 -12.44
C SER A 198 -20.72 -21.57 -13.07
N LEU A 199 -20.72 -22.20 -14.26
CA LEU A 199 -21.94 -22.53 -15.01
C LEU A 199 -22.81 -23.59 -14.31
N THR A 200 -22.26 -24.36 -13.36
CA THR A 200 -23.03 -25.32 -12.55
C THR A 200 -23.70 -24.68 -11.34
N ARG A 201 -23.46 -23.40 -11.06
CA ARG A 201 -24.00 -22.70 -9.89
C ARG A 201 -25.30 -21.97 -10.24
N LYS A 202 -26.25 -22.02 -9.30
CA LYS A 202 -27.53 -21.32 -9.43
C LYS A 202 -27.32 -19.80 -9.56
N PRO A 203 -28.14 -19.10 -10.36
CA PRO A 203 -28.04 -17.65 -10.54
C PRO A 203 -28.55 -16.84 -9.33
N THR A 204 -29.29 -17.42 -8.39
CA THR A 204 -29.79 -16.72 -7.19
C THR A 204 -28.69 -16.36 -6.17
N PRO A 205 -28.86 -15.34 -5.29
CA PRO A 205 -30.06 -14.50 -5.10
C PRO A 205 -30.12 -13.21 -5.94
N TYR A 206 -29.06 -12.87 -6.69
CA TYR A 206 -29.01 -11.73 -7.63
C TYR A 206 -28.73 -12.25 -9.04
N ALA A 207 -29.79 -12.76 -9.68
CA ALA A 207 -29.71 -13.53 -10.92
C ALA A 207 -29.10 -12.75 -12.09
N ASN A 208 -29.47 -11.48 -12.25
CA ASN A 208 -29.04 -10.69 -13.39
C ASN A 208 -27.53 -10.44 -13.32
N TRP A 209 -27.01 -10.07 -12.15
CA TRP A 209 -25.56 -9.90 -11.99
C TRP A 209 -24.78 -11.18 -12.28
N LYS A 210 -25.21 -12.33 -11.74
CA LYS A 210 -24.50 -13.60 -11.96
C LYS A 210 -24.54 -14.06 -13.41
N MET A 211 -25.66 -13.86 -14.10
CA MET A 211 -25.78 -14.16 -15.53
C MET A 211 -24.88 -13.24 -16.35
N GLY A 212 -24.93 -11.92 -16.11
CA GLY A 212 -24.06 -10.95 -16.78
C GLY A 212 -22.57 -11.26 -16.61
N GLU A 213 -22.15 -11.56 -15.39
CA GLU A 213 -20.75 -11.85 -15.08
C GLU A 213 -20.24 -13.10 -15.82
N LYS A 214 -21.09 -14.13 -15.97
CA LYS A 214 -20.76 -15.31 -16.79
C LYS A 214 -20.58 -14.97 -18.26
N LEU A 215 -21.46 -14.15 -18.81
CA LEU A 215 -21.34 -13.69 -20.20
C LEU A 215 -20.02 -12.91 -20.41
N VAL A 216 -19.68 -12.01 -19.48
CA VAL A 216 -18.41 -11.25 -19.52
C VAL A 216 -17.20 -12.17 -19.43
N GLY A 217 -17.18 -13.09 -18.46
CA GLY A 217 -16.09 -14.04 -18.24
C GLY A 217 -15.88 -14.97 -19.44
N SER A 218 -16.96 -15.57 -19.96
CA SER A 218 -16.91 -16.44 -21.14
C SER A 218 -16.42 -15.69 -22.39
N ALA A 219 -16.88 -14.45 -22.58
CA ALA A 219 -16.46 -13.65 -23.73
C ALA A 219 -14.99 -13.22 -23.65
N LEU A 220 -14.51 -12.82 -22.47
CA LEU A 220 -13.09 -12.51 -22.26
C LEU A 220 -12.22 -13.73 -22.51
N HIS A 221 -12.62 -14.89 -21.97
CA HIS A 221 -11.88 -16.13 -22.14
C HIS A 221 -11.69 -16.45 -23.63
N TYR A 222 -12.78 -16.49 -24.39
CA TYR A 222 -12.71 -16.72 -25.84
C TYR A 222 -11.84 -15.69 -26.56
N ARG A 223 -11.96 -14.40 -26.20
CA ARG A 223 -11.18 -13.34 -26.83
C ARG A 223 -9.67 -13.52 -26.65
N LEU A 224 -9.24 -14.02 -25.49
CA LEU A 224 -7.82 -14.21 -25.17
C LEU A 224 -7.27 -15.58 -25.57
N SER A 225 -8.09 -16.64 -25.51
CA SER A 225 -7.67 -18.03 -25.77
C SER A 225 -8.07 -18.57 -27.14
N ARG A 226 -9.07 -17.96 -27.78
CA ARG A 226 -9.76 -18.46 -28.98
C ARG A 226 -10.34 -19.87 -28.83
N ASP A 227 -10.63 -20.30 -27.59
CA ASP A 227 -11.18 -21.63 -27.26
C ASP A 227 -12.65 -21.77 -27.75
N ARG A 228 -12.81 -22.16 -29.01
CA ARG A 228 -14.11 -22.45 -29.65
C ARG A 228 -14.84 -23.61 -28.97
N ALA A 229 -14.12 -24.63 -28.51
CA ALA A 229 -14.72 -25.81 -27.89
C ALA A 229 -15.40 -25.46 -26.56
N TYR A 230 -14.75 -24.61 -25.76
CA TYR A 230 -15.38 -24.07 -24.55
C TYR A 230 -16.65 -23.27 -24.87
N ILE A 231 -16.60 -22.36 -25.85
CA ILE A 231 -17.79 -21.57 -26.22
C ILE A 231 -18.92 -22.46 -26.70
N GLN A 232 -18.66 -23.40 -27.60
CA GLN A 232 -19.67 -24.36 -28.06
C GLN A 232 -20.31 -25.13 -26.89
N GLY A 233 -19.50 -25.64 -25.95
CA GLY A 233 -20.00 -26.34 -24.77
C GLY A 233 -20.74 -25.44 -23.77
N ALA A 234 -20.41 -24.14 -23.69
CA ALA A 234 -21.05 -23.19 -22.80
C ALA A 234 -22.32 -22.56 -23.41
N THR A 235 -22.41 -22.48 -24.74
CA THR A 235 -23.51 -21.82 -25.48
C THR A 235 -24.90 -22.24 -24.99
N PRO A 236 -25.23 -23.52 -24.73
CA PRO A 236 -26.55 -23.88 -24.22
C PRO A 236 -26.94 -23.17 -22.92
N ALA A 237 -26.00 -23.05 -21.98
CA ALA A 237 -26.23 -22.36 -20.71
C ALA A 237 -26.24 -20.83 -20.89
N LEU A 238 -25.32 -20.28 -21.70
CA LEU A 238 -25.25 -18.84 -21.94
C LEU A 238 -26.47 -18.33 -22.73
N ARG A 239 -26.97 -19.11 -23.70
CA ARG A 239 -28.19 -18.82 -24.45
C ARG A 239 -29.41 -18.72 -23.54
N SER A 240 -29.59 -19.67 -22.61
CA SER A 240 -30.74 -19.62 -21.68
C SER A 240 -30.71 -18.39 -20.77
N TYR A 241 -29.52 -17.91 -20.40
CA TYR A 241 -29.37 -16.64 -19.70
C TYR A 241 -29.79 -15.45 -20.56
N VAL A 242 -29.35 -15.41 -21.82
CA VAL A 242 -29.74 -14.35 -22.76
C VAL A 242 -31.24 -14.35 -23.04
N GLU A 243 -31.87 -15.53 -23.10
CA GLU A 243 -33.32 -15.66 -23.24
C GLU A 243 -34.07 -15.10 -22.02
N GLU A 244 -33.64 -15.45 -20.79
CA GLU A 244 -34.19 -14.91 -19.53
C GLU A 244 -34.03 -13.39 -19.45
N LEU A 245 -32.82 -12.88 -19.64
CA LEU A 245 -32.53 -11.45 -19.65
C LEU A 245 -33.35 -10.74 -20.75
N GLY A 246 -33.48 -11.37 -21.91
CA GLY A 246 -34.25 -10.89 -23.03
C GLY A 246 -35.76 -10.82 -22.76
N ARG A 247 -36.32 -11.76 -21.99
CA ARG A 247 -37.72 -11.69 -21.51
C ARG A 247 -37.92 -10.48 -20.61
N GLN A 248 -37.02 -10.23 -19.66
CA GLN A 248 -37.10 -9.07 -18.77
C GLN A 248 -37.00 -7.74 -19.53
N ILE A 249 -36.00 -7.59 -20.41
CA ILE A 249 -35.75 -6.35 -21.17
C ILE A 249 -36.91 -6.02 -22.12
N ARG A 250 -37.53 -7.05 -22.73
CA ARG A 250 -38.68 -6.88 -23.64
C ARG A 250 -39.98 -6.60 -22.88
N GLY A 251 -40.22 -7.30 -21.77
CA GLY A 251 -41.41 -7.12 -20.93
C GLY A 251 -41.42 -5.82 -20.11
N GLY A 252 -40.24 -5.23 -19.84
CA GLY A 252 -40.12 -3.99 -19.08
C GLY A 252 -40.49 -2.74 -19.89
N ARG A 253 -41.37 -1.89 -19.33
CA ARG A 253 -41.79 -0.60 -19.94
C ARG A 253 -40.66 0.44 -20.04
N VAL A 254 -39.65 0.34 -19.19
CA VAL A 254 -38.54 1.33 -19.09
C VAL A 254 -37.26 0.88 -19.81
N GLY A 255 -37.22 -0.36 -20.33
CA GLY A 255 -36.03 -0.94 -20.95
C GLY A 255 -34.92 -1.30 -19.95
N LEU A 256 -35.26 -1.53 -18.69
CA LEU A 256 -34.38 -2.05 -17.64
C LEU A 256 -34.67 -3.52 -17.38
N LEU A 257 -33.72 -4.22 -16.76
CA LEU A 257 -33.98 -5.53 -16.17
C LEU A 257 -34.88 -5.42 -14.94
N ALA A 258 -35.47 -6.55 -14.53
CA ALA A 258 -36.26 -6.61 -13.32
C ALA A 258 -35.42 -6.27 -12.08
N ARG A 259 -36.10 -5.80 -11.03
CA ARG A 259 -35.45 -5.55 -9.74
C ARG A 259 -34.90 -6.87 -9.19
N GLU A 260 -33.72 -6.80 -8.59
CA GLU A 260 -33.11 -7.93 -7.92
C GLU A 260 -32.45 -7.48 -6.62
N ARG A 261 -31.97 -8.45 -5.84
CA ARG A 261 -31.23 -8.18 -4.62
C ARG A 261 -29.98 -7.34 -4.90
N TYR A 262 -29.75 -6.29 -4.11
CA TYR A 262 -28.62 -5.38 -4.27
C TYR A 262 -27.26 -6.11 -4.24
N SER A 263 -27.04 -6.96 -3.23
CA SER A 263 -25.83 -7.79 -3.09
C SER A 263 -26.09 -8.97 -2.14
N SER A 264 -25.09 -9.83 -1.92
CA SER A 264 -25.17 -10.92 -0.92
C SER A 264 -25.60 -10.42 0.46
N ASP A 265 -25.13 -9.25 0.89
CA ASP A 265 -25.36 -8.76 2.26
C ASP A 265 -26.42 -7.66 2.38
N ILE A 266 -26.90 -7.13 1.25
CA ILE A 266 -27.95 -6.11 1.20
C ILE A 266 -29.17 -6.74 0.50
N PRO A 267 -30.22 -7.12 1.25
CA PRO A 267 -31.37 -7.85 0.72
C PRO A 267 -32.32 -7.00 -0.12
N ASP A 268 -32.18 -5.67 -0.09
CA ASP A 268 -33.03 -4.72 -0.81
C ASP A 268 -33.19 -5.09 -2.29
N SER A 269 -34.42 -5.01 -2.79
CA SER A 269 -34.75 -5.23 -4.20
C SER A 269 -34.66 -3.92 -4.99
N VAL A 270 -33.72 -3.83 -5.92
CA VAL A 270 -33.28 -2.57 -6.54
C VAL A 270 -33.18 -2.69 -8.06
N PHE A 271 -33.34 -1.56 -8.75
CA PHE A 271 -32.83 -1.42 -10.12
C PHE A 271 -31.31 -1.15 -10.05
N GLY A 272 -30.53 -2.22 -9.88
CA GLY A 272 -29.09 -2.14 -9.67
C GLY A 272 -28.33 -1.64 -10.90
N LEU A 273 -27.66 -0.48 -10.80
CA LEU A 273 -26.79 0.03 -11.87
C LEU A 273 -25.59 -0.90 -12.09
N HIS A 274 -24.98 -1.38 -11.02
CA HIS A 274 -23.81 -2.27 -11.06
C HIS A 274 -24.11 -3.57 -11.81
N SER A 275 -25.20 -4.26 -11.47
CA SER A 275 -25.53 -5.55 -12.06
C SER A 275 -26.02 -5.44 -13.50
N GLN A 276 -26.87 -4.45 -13.79
CA GLN A 276 -27.37 -4.25 -15.15
C GLN A 276 -26.29 -3.75 -16.12
N ALA A 277 -25.32 -2.96 -15.65
CA ALA A 277 -24.17 -2.58 -16.46
C ALA A 277 -23.28 -3.79 -16.82
N VAL A 278 -23.13 -4.76 -15.91
CA VAL A 278 -22.42 -6.02 -16.19
C VAL A 278 -23.18 -6.87 -17.20
N VAL A 279 -24.51 -6.95 -17.11
CA VAL A 279 -25.33 -7.62 -18.13
C VAL A 279 -25.17 -6.96 -19.50
N TRP A 280 -25.27 -5.63 -19.57
CA TRP A 280 -25.06 -4.87 -20.80
C TRP A 280 -23.68 -5.17 -21.41
N GLN A 281 -22.63 -5.16 -20.59
CA GLN A 281 -21.27 -5.50 -21.01
C GLN A 281 -21.19 -6.94 -21.54
N GLY A 282 -21.81 -7.89 -20.84
CA GLY A 282 -21.83 -9.30 -21.23
C GLY A 282 -22.57 -9.55 -22.55
N LEU A 283 -23.73 -8.91 -22.75
CA LEU A 283 -24.49 -9.00 -24.00
C LEU A 283 -23.70 -8.41 -25.17
N GLN A 284 -23.07 -7.23 -25.00
CA GLN A 284 -22.22 -6.67 -26.05
C GLN A 284 -21.04 -7.58 -26.39
N ALA A 285 -20.38 -8.14 -25.38
CA ALA A 285 -19.21 -9.00 -25.59
C ALA A 285 -19.60 -10.32 -26.27
N MET A 286 -20.68 -10.98 -25.81
CA MET A 286 -21.16 -12.24 -26.40
C MET A 286 -21.75 -12.06 -27.80
N SER A 287 -22.33 -10.90 -28.12
CA SER A 287 -22.75 -10.59 -29.49
C SER A 287 -21.61 -10.80 -30.49
N ARG A 288 -20.39 -10.40 -30.13
CA ARG A 288 -19.20 -10.56 -30.98
C ARG A 288 -18.70 -11.98 -31.01
N VAL A 289 -18.59 -12.62 -29.84
CA VAL A 289 -18.13 -14.00 -29.72
C VAL A 289 -18.99 -14.90 -30.61
N TRP A 290 -20.32 -14.77 -30.51
CA TRP A 290 -21.24 -15.56 -31.31
C TRP A 290 -21.21 -15.21 -32.79
N ALA A 291 -20.96 -13.95 -33.17
CA ALA A 291 -20.71 -13.61 -34.57
C ALA A 291 -19.44 -14.31 -35.10
N GLU A 292 -18.35 -14.30 -34.34
CA GLU A 292 -17.06 -14.94 -34.69
C GLU A 292 -17.15 -16.47 -34.69
N THR A 293 -18.05 -17.06 -33.89
CA THR A 293 -18.25 -18.52 -33.81
C THR A 293 -19.35 -19.06 -34.72
N GLY A 294 -20.02 -18.22 -35.51
CA GLY A 294 -21.05 -18.63 -36.47
C GLY A 294 -22.50 -18.67 -35.93
N GLU A 295 -22.70 -18.28 -34.68
CA GLU A 295 -24.00 -18.22 -33.99
C GLU A 295 -24.71 -16.87 -34.27
N THR A 296 -24.94 -16.58 -35.55
CA THR A 296 -25.33 -15.23 -36.04
C THR A 296 -26.65 -14.70 -35.46
N ASP A 297 -27.64 -15.56 -35.22
CA ASP A 297 -28.93 -15.16 -34.63
C ASP A 297 -28.81 -14.80 -33.15
N LEU A 298 -28.01 -15.56 -32.39
CA LEU A 298 -27.70 -15.24 -31.00
C LEU A 298 -26.89 -13.94 -30.92
N ALA A 299 -25.96 -13.73 -31.86
CA ALA A 299 -25.20 -12.50 -31.97
C ALA A 299 -26.10 -11.27 -32.18
N ARG A 300 -27.03 -11.35 -33.15
CA ARG A 300 -28.01 -10.29 -33.44
C ARG A 300 -28.93 -10.02 -32.24
N THR A 301 -29.40 -11.08 -31.60
CA THR A 301 -30.24 -11.01 -30.39
C THR A 301 -29.52 -10.28 -29.27
N CYS A 302 -28.28 -10.65 -28.97
CA CYS A 302 -27.47 -9.97 -27.96
C CYS A 302 -27.25 -8.48 -28.26
N GLY A 303 -26.92 -8.15 -29.52
CA GLY A 303 -26.72 -6.76 -29.93
C GLY A 303 -27.98 -5.90 -29.73
N ALA A 304 -29.14 -6.42 -30.14
CA ALA A 304 -30.42 -5.74 -29.96
C ALA A 304 -30.80 -5.56 -28.48
N LEU A 305 -30.61 -6.60 -27.66
CA LEU A 305 -30.88 -6.53 -26.23
C LEU A 305 -29.93 -5.55 -25.51
N ALA A 306 -28.64 -5.56 -25.87
CA ALA A 306 -27.66 -4.63 -25.33
C ALA A 306 -28.04 -3.18 -25.65
N ALA A 307 -28.39 -2.86 -26.90
CA ALA A 307 -28.79 -1.51 -27.30
C ALA A 307 -30.04 -1.03 -26.55
N ARG A 308 -31.04 -1.91 -26.38
CA ARG A 308 -32.27 -1.59 -25.63
C ARG A 308 -31.99 -1.34 -24.16
N LEU A 309 -31.18 -2.21 -23.52
CA LEU A 309 -30.79 -2.06 -22.12
C LEU A 309 -29.94 -0.81 -21.90
N GLU A 310 -29.03 -0.49 -22.80
CA GLU A 310 -28.21 0.73 -22.75
C GLU A 310 -29.09 1.98 -22.74
N SER A 311 -30.07 2.03 -23.65
CA SER A 311 -31.02 3.14 -23.75
C SER A 311 -31.79 3.32 -22.43
N GLY A 312 -32.26 2.22 -21.83
CA GLY A 312 -32.90 2.21 -20.51
C GLY A 312 -31.98 2.72 -19.40
N LEU A 313 -30.76 2.18 -19.31
CA LEU A 313 -29.77 2.55 -18.31
C LEU A 313 -29.37 4.02 -18.43
N ARG A 314 -29.13 4.53 -19.64
CA ARG A 314 -28.77 5.95 -19.85
C ARG A 314 -29.89 6.89 -19.40
N ARG A 315 -31.16 6.56 -19.66
CA ARG A 315 -32.31 7.33 -19.14
C ARG A 315 -32.37 7.27 -17.61
N ALA A 316 -32.28 6.07 -17.04
CA ALA A 316 -32.37 5.86 -15.59
C ALA A 316 -31.22 6.57 -14.84
N VAL A 317 -29.99 6.51 -15.37
CA VAL A 317 -28.85 7.25 -14.80
C VAL A 317 -29.08 8.75 -14.88
N ARG A 318 -29.57 9.28 -16.02
CA ARG A 318 -29.78 10.72 -16.20
C ARG A 318 -30.73 11.30 -15.15
N VAL A 319 -31.80 10.59 -14.81
CA VAL A 319 -32.77 11.04 -13.80
C VAL A 319 -32.30 10.80 -12.36
N SER A 320 -31.41 9.82 -12.14
CA SER A 320 -30.96 9.41 -10.80
C SER A 320 -29.67 10.11 -10.36
N GLN A 321 -28.78 10.47 -11.29
CA GLN A 321 -27.49 11.08 -10.96
C GLN A 321 -27.65 12.44 -10.27
N ARG A 322 -26.69 12.80 -9.42
CA ARG A 322 -26.69 14.07 -8.69
C ARG A 322 -25.31 14.72 -8.76
N ARG A 323 -25.27 15.95 -9.29
CA ARG A 323 -24.05 16.77 -9.27
C ARG A 323 -23.95 17.48 -7.93
N LEU A 324 -22.79 17.41 -7.31
CA LEU A 324 -22.56 17.97 -5.98
C LEU A 324 -21.88 19.35 -6.06
N PRO A 325 -22.03 20.20 -5.01
CA PRO A 325 -21.40 21.52 -4.95
C PRO A 325 -19.88 21.48 -5.09
N ASP A 326 -19.26 20.38 -4.71
CA ASP A 326 -17.82 20.18 -4.83
C ASP A 326 -17.38 19.86 -6.29
N GLY A 327 -18.32 19.68 -7.21
CA GLY A 327 -18.06 19.39 -8.63
C GLY A 327 -17.89 17.90 -8.95
N SER A 328 -18.08 17.02 -7.97
CA SER A 328 -18.21 15.58 -8.19
C SER A 328 -19.61 15.21 -8.74
N LEU A 329 -19.74 13.98 -9.23
CA LEU A 329 -21.00 13.43 -9.71
C LEU A 329 -21.27 12.12 -8.97
N PHE A 330 -22.36 12.08 -8.20
CA PHE A 330 -22.86 10.86 -7.60
C PHE A 330 -23.70 10.09 -8.62
N LEU A 331 -23.30 8.84 -8.86
CA LEU A 331 -24.04 7.86 -9.65
C LEU A 331 -24.61 6.82 -8.67
N PRO A 332 -25.94 6.75 -8.46
CA PRO A 332 -26.50 5.81 -7.50
C PRO A 332 -26.39 4.37 -7.99
N ALA A 333 -26.14 3.45 -7.07
CA ALA A 333 -26.22 2.02 -7.33
C ALA A 333 -27.69 1.59 -7.48
N ARG A 334 -28.61 2.28 -6.79
CA ARG A 334 -30.06 2.09 -6.86
C ARG A 334 -30.67 3.13 -7.81
N LEU A 335 -30.85 2.75 -9.06
CA LEU A 335 -31.47 3.64 -10.05
C LEU A 335 -32.94 3.88 -9.68
N ILE A 336 -33.43 5.09 -9.98
CA ILE A 336 -34.84 5.51 -9.86
C ILE A 336 -35.50 5.35 -8.46
N ASP A 337 -34.74 4.94 -7.45
CA ASP A 337 -35.17 4.70 -6.08
C ASP A 337 -34.75 5.82 -5.10
N GLY A 338 -34.33 6.97 -5.62
CA GLY A 338 -34.00 8.15 -4.81
C GLY A 338 -32.80 8.01 -3.88
N GLU A 339 -31.84 7.11 -4.18
CA GLU A 339 -30.61 6.99 -3.40
C GLU A 339 -29.85 8.33 -3.37
N ARG A 340 -29.49 8.77 -2.15
CA ARG A 340 -28.83 10.05 -1.93
C ARG A 340 -27.30 9.89 -1.92
N PRO A 341 -26.57 10.92 -2.36
CA PRO A 341 -25.11 10.97 -2.21
C PRO A 341 -24.68 10.84 -0.74
N TYR A 342 -23.54 10.20 -0.51
CA TYR A 342 -22.94 10.05 0.82
C TYR A 342 -21.86 11.12 1.01
N ASP A 343 -21.82 11.79 2.16
CA ASP A 343 -20.74 12.73 2.48
C ASP A 343 -19.42 11.96 2.67
N SER A 344 -19.52 10.79 3.31
CA SER A 344 -18.45 9.79 3.42
C SER A 344 -19.03 8.40 3.26
N LEU A 345 -18.53 7.61 2.31
CA LEU A 345 -19.05 6.27 2.02
C LEU A 345 -19.02 5.32 3.24
N THR A 346 -18.12 5.53 4.20
CA THR A 346 -18.05 4.71 5.43
C THR A 346 -18.99 5.17 6.56
N GLU A 347 -19.77 6.23 6.37
CA GLU A 347 -20.73 6.71 7.37
C GLU A 347 -21.99 5.85 7.46
N ALA A 348 -22.29 5.10 6.40
CA ALA A 348 -23.44 4.23 6.32
C ALA A 348 -23.07 2.88 5.68
N ARG A 349 -23.83 1.84 6.05
CA ARG A 349 -23.66 0.50 5.45
C ARG A 349 -23.84 0.55 3.94
N LEU A 350 -24.93 1.17 3.46
CA LEU A 350 -25.19 1.31 2.02
C LEU A 350 -24.09 2.09 1.31
N GLY A 351 -23.51 3.14 1.92
CA GLY A 351 -22.35 3.84 1.34
C GLY A 351 -21.13 2.93 1.16
N SER A 352 -20.86 2.03 2.11
CA SER A 352 -19.77 1.06 1.97
C SER A 352 -20.05 0.08 0.84
N TYR A 353 -21.27 -0.45 0.75
CA TYR A 353 -21.65 -1.39 -0.30
C TYR A 353 -21.77 -0.74 -1.68
N TRP A 354 -22.15 0.53 -1.76
CA TRP A 354 -22.02 1.35 -2.97
C TRP A 354 -20.58 1.29 -3.47
N ASN A 355 -19.62 1.47 -2.57
CA ASN A 355 -18.21 1.47 -2.93
C ASN A 355 -17.67 0.10 -3.38
N LEU A 356 -18.28 -0.99 -2.90
CA LEU A 356 -17.95 -2.35 -3.34
C LEU A 356 -18.48 -2.63 -4.75
N VAL A 357 -19.75 -2.31 -5.01
CA VAL A 357 -20.42 -2.76 -6.25
C VAL A 357 -20.30 -1.79 -7.41
N MET A 358 -20.24 -0.47 -7.15
CA MET A 358 -20.20 0.53 -8.21
C MET A 358 -18.99 0.47 -9.15
N PRO A 359 -17.80 0.02 -8.72
CA PRO A 359 -16.69 -0.23 -9.63
C PRO A 359 -17.07 -1.10 -10.85
N TYR A 360 -17.99 -2.05 -10.73
CA TYR A 360 -18.46 -2.85 -11.88
C TYR A 360 -19.17 -1.98 -12.93
N ALA A 361 -20.04 -1.05 -12.52
CA ALA A 361 -20.67 -0.12 -13.46
C ALA A 361 -19.63 0.79 -14.13
N LEU A 362 -18.68 1.30 -13.35
CA LEU A 362 -17.66 2.24 -13.81
C LEU A 362 -16.67 1.59 -14.79
N ALA A 363 -16.32 0.32 -14.59
CA ALA A 363 -15.41 -0.45 -15.45
C ALA A 363 -16.10 -1.18 -16.62
N SER A 364 -17.43 -1.14 -16.69
CA SER A 364 -18.20 -1.86 -17.72
C SER A 364 -17.99 -1.28 -19.13
N GLY A 365 -17.68 0.01 -19.23
CA GLY A 365 -17.66 0.79 -20.48
C GLY A 365 -18.91 1.65 -20.71
N LEU A 366 -19.96 1.48 -19.88
CA LEU A 366 -21.22 2.25 -20.01
C LEU A 366 -20.98 3.76 -19.93
N PHE A 367 -20.07 4.14 -19.05
CA PHE A 367 -19.52 5.48 -18.93
C PHE A 367 -18.22 5.55 -19.73
N ARG A 368 -18.28 6.16 -20.92
CA ARG A 368 -17.11 6.30 -21.79
C ARG A 368 -15.93 6.94 -20.99
N PRO A 369 -14.71 6.40 -21.09
CA PRO A 369 -13.56 6.99 -20.41
C PRO A 369 -13.34 8.44 -20.82
N GLY A 370 -13.03 9.30 -19.84
CA GLY A 370 -12.90 10.74 -20.06
C GLY A 370 -14.22 11.48 -20.35
N SER A 371 -15.39 10.84 -20.24
CA SER A 371 -16.68 11.55 -20.27
C SER A 371 -16.88 12.47 -19.05
N ALA A 372 -17.90 13.34 -19.10
CA ALA A 372 -18.26 14.16 -17.96
C ALA A 372 -18.70 13.31 -16.76
N GLU A 373 -19.40 12.20 -17.02
CA GLU A 373 -19.82 11.23 -16.02
C GLU A 373 -18.63 10.50 -15.41
N ALA A 374 -17.72 9.94 -16.23
CA ALA A 374 -16.54 9.23 -15.73
C ALA A 374 -15.65 10.13 -14.87
N ARG A 375 -15.36 11.37 -15.34
CA ARG A 375 -14.58 12.33 -14.56
C ARG A 375 -15.30 12.77 -13.28
N GLY A 376 -16.62 12.93 -13.32
CA GLY A 376 -17.43 13.29 -12.16
C GLY A 376 -17.46 12.19 -11.10
N ALA A 377 -17.67 10.95 -11.52
CA ALA A 377 -17.65 9.76 -10.66
C ALA A 377 -16.27 9.52 -10.06
N LEU A 378 -15.20 9.69 -10.85
CA LEU A 378 -13.83 9.62 -10.34
C LEU A 378 -13.59 10.68 -9.25
N ARG A 379 -14.03 11.92 -9.46
CA ARG A 379 -13.94 12.95 -8.40
C ARG A 379 -14.72 12.55 -7.15
N TYR A 380 -15.89 11.93 -7.31
CA TYR A 380 -16.68 11.43 -6.19
C TYR A 380 -15.91 10.37 -5.39
N LEU A 381 -15.34 9.35 -6.07
CA LEU A 381 -14.49 8.34 -5.42
C LEU A 381 -13.34 8.99 -4.64
N LEU A 382 -12.64 9.96 -5.23
CA LEU A 382 -11.47 10.59 -4.62
C LEU A 382 -11.81 11.50 -3.43
N ARG A 383 -13.05 12.01 -3.32
CA ARG A 383 -13.43 12.99 -2.31
C ARG A 383 -14.33 12.45 -1.20
N HIS A 384 -15.09 11.40 -1.46
CA HIS A 384 -16.11 10.87 -0.54
C HIS A 384 -15.65 9.58 0.18
N GLY A 385 -14.33 9.43 0.38
CA GLY A 385 -13.79 8.37 1.23
C GLY A 385 -13.83 6.96 0.64
N SER A 386 -13.96 6.81 -0.68
CA SER A 386 -13.95 5.50 -1.36
C SER A 386 -12.66 4.70 -1.14
N ARG A 387 -11.55 5.38 -0.89
CA ARG A 387 -10.23 4.75 -0.89
C ARG A 387 -9.42 5.16 0.32
N LEU A 388 -8.64 4.21 0.83
CA LEU A 388 -7.65 4.43 1.88
C LEU A 388 -6.30 3.93 1.36
N LEU A 389 -5.28 4.78 1.27
CA LEU A 389 -3.97 4.41 0.71
C LEU A 389 -4.05 3.79 -0.70
N GLY A 390 -5.11 4.04 -1.46
CA GLY A 390 -5.32 3.46 -2.79
C GLY A 390 -6.10 2.16 -2.82
N VAL A 391 -6.31 1.49 -1.67
CA VAL A 391 -7.16 0.29 -1.57
C VAL A 391 -8.62 0.66 -1.34
N VAL A 392 -9.53 -0.22 -1.73
CA VAL A 392 -10.98 -0.03 -1.59
C VAL A 392 -11.35 0.02 -0.11
N ARG A 393 -12.06 1.06 0.30
CA ARG A 393 -12.49 1.27 1.69
C ARG A 393 -13.93 0.79 1.88
N ALA A 394 -14.18 0.03 2.94
CA ALA A 394 -15.52 -0.44 3.30
C ALA A 394 -15.55 -0.79 4.79
N GLY A 395 -16.73 -0.92 5.41
CA GLY A 395 -16.83 -1.13 6.85
C GLY A 395 -16.23 -2.44 7.39
N ALA A 396 -15.86 -3.42 6.55
CA ALA A 396 -15.35 -4.73 6.97
C ALA A 396 -16.22 -5.39 8.07
N TYR A 397 -17.55 -5.27 7.92
CA TYR A 397 -18.54 -5.54 8.98
C TYR A 397 -18.41 -6.93 9.61
N ALA A 398 -18.00 -7.94 8.86
CA ALA A 398 -17.82 -9.30 9.36
C ALA A 398 -16.70 -9.43 10.42
N LEU A 399 -15.83 -8.42 10.57
CA LEU A 399 -14.77 -8.38 11.59
C LEU A 399 -15.15 -7.62 12.86
N TYR A 400 -16.31 -6.97 12.87
CA TYR A 400 -16.81 -6.19 13.99
C TYR A 400 -18.08 -6.85 14.55
N PRO A 401 -18.03 -7.47 15.75
CA PRO A 401 -19.20 -8.10 16.36
C PRO A 401 -20.39 -7.13 16.49
N GLU A 402 -20.09 -5.87 16.84
CA GLU A 402 -21.05 -4.77 16.95
C GLU A 402 -20.48 -3.54 16.22
N PRO A 403 -20.72 -3.40 14.91
CA PRO A 403 -20.17 -2.29 14.15
C PRO A 403 -20.82 -0.96 14.58
N THR A 404 -20.01 -0.01 15.05
CA THR A 404 -20.44 1.37 15.34
C THR A 404 -20.09 2.27 14.16
N PHE A 405 -21.07 3.03 13.67
CA PHE A 405 -20.87 3.92 12.53
C PHE A 405 -20.24 5.26 12.97
N PRO A 406 -19.24 5.79 12.22
CA PRO A 406 -18.64 5.22 11.01
C PRO A 406 -17.73 4.03 11.32
N THR A 407 -18.00 2.88 10.69
CA THR A 407 -17.12 1.70 10.77
C THR A 407 -16.16 1.73 9.59
N SER A 408 -14.87 1.47 9.83
CA SER A 408 -13.86 1.56 8.78
C SER A 408 -13.04 0.28 8.65
N GLY A 409 -12.80 -0.10 7.40
CA GLY A 409 -12.03 -1.25 6.96
C GLY A 409 -11.63 -1.10 5.50
N THR A 410 -11.15 -2.18 4.92
CA THR A 410 -10.83 -2.30 3.50
C THR A 410 -11.38 -3.60 2.95
N ASP A 411 -11.73 -3.66 1.68
CA ASP A 411 -12.23 -4.87 1.03
C ASP A 411 -11.69 -4.94 -0.40
N GLN A 412 -10.64 -5.73 -0.60
CA GLN A 412 -9.81 -5.60 -1.78
C GLN A 412 -10.28 -6.45 -2.96
N VAL A 413 -11.28 -7.31 -2.78
CA VAL A 413 -11.81 -8.15 -3.87
C VAL A 413 -12.38 -7.29 -5.00
N TYR A 414 -12.96 -6.13 -4.65
CA TYR A 414 -13.53 -5.15 -5.58
C TYR A 414 -12.48 -4.23 -6.24
N GLY A 415 -11.21 -4.36 -5.86
CA GLY A 415 -10.11 -3.56 -6.40
C GLY A 415 -9.80 -3.80 -7.89
N ILE A 416 -10.25 -4.92 -8.45
CA ILE A 416 -10.08 -5.29 -9.88
C ILE A 416 -10.71 -4.23 -10.77
N ASN A 417 -12.00 -3.96 -10.57
CA ASN A 417 -12.75 -3.03 -11.40
C ASN A 417 -12.40 -1.57 -11.11
N VAL A 418 -11.95 -1.24 -9.89
CA VAL A 418 -11.33 0.06 -9.61
C VAL A 418 -10.05 0.26 -10.44
N ALA A 419 -9.18 -0.75 -10.52
CA ALA A 419 -7.96 -0.66 -11.32
C ALA A 419 -8.27 -0.47 -12.81
N ARG A 420 -9.23 -1.23 -13.36
CA ARG A 420 -9.68 -1.08 -14.76
C ARG A 420 -10.20 0.34 -15.04
N PHE A 421 -11.10 0.85 -14.19
CA PHE A 421 -11.65 2.20 -14.33
C PHE A 421 -10.58 3.31 -14.25
N LEU A 422 -9.58 3.16 -13.37
CA LEU A 422 -8.47 4.11 -13.28
C LEU A 422 -7.57 4.06 -14.52
N ALA A 423 -7.33 2.87 -15.07
CA ALA A 423 -6.54 2.70 -16.28
C ALA A 423 -7.22 3.35 -17.50
N ASP A 424 -8.53 3.08 -17.67
CA ASP A 424 -9.36 3.68 -18.71
C ASP A 424 -9.32 5.21 -18.70
N ASN A 425 -9.26 5.82 -17.52
CA ASN A 425 -9.24 7.27 -17.34
C ASN A 425 -7.82 7.87 -17.22
N ASP A 426 -6.78 7.11 -17.53
CA ASP A 426 -5.37 7.53 -17.48
C ASP A 426 -4.90 8.05 -16.10
N GLU A 427 -5.44 7.48 -15.03
CA GLU A 427 -5.16 7.86 -13.64
C GLU A 427 -3.92 7.14 -13.08
N GLY A 428 -2.79 7.31 -13.76
CA GLY A 428 -1.59 6.52 -13.49
C GLY A 428 -0.97 6.73 -12.10
N ASP A 429 -1.15 7.88 -11.45
CA ASP A 429 -0.69 8.07 -10.06
C ASP A 429 -1.60 7.37 -9.04
N GLN A 430 -2.89 7.22 -9.34
CA GLN A 430 -3.84 6.49 -8.50
C GLN A 430 -3.68 4.97 -8.63
N LEU A 431 -3.29 4.46 -9.80
CA LEU A 431 -2.90 3.05 -9.98
C LEU A 431 -1.62 2.72 -9.21
N VAL A 432 -0.62 3.60 -9.26
CA VAL A 432 0.61 3.46 -8.47
C VAL A 432 0.27 3.43 -6.97
N LEU A 433 -0.65 4.30 -6.54
CA LEU A 433 -1.14 4.29 -5.16
C LEU A 433 -1.85 2.97 -4.80
N SER A 434 -2.71 2.42 -5.68
CA SER A 434 -3.31 1.09 -5.48
C SER A 434 -2.25 0.01 -5.28
N LEU A 435 -1.24 -0.07 -6.15
CA LEU A 435 -0.20 -1.11 -6.09
C LEU A 435 0.51 -1.12 -4.73
N TYR A 436 1.00 0.04 -4.30
CA TYR A 436 1.73 0.17 -3.04
C TYR A 436 0.81 0.13 -1.82
N GLY A 437 -0.43 0.61 -1.95
CA GLY A 437 -1.49 0.48 -0.96
C GLY A 437 -1.76 -0.97 -0.62
N THR A 438 -1.92 -1.82 -1.63
CA THR A 438 -2.17 -3.25 -1.41
C THR A 438 -0.98 -3.91 -0.71
N LEU A 439 0.26 -3.65 -1.13
CA LEU A 439 1.47 -4.19 -0.49
C LEU A 439 1.67 -3.74 0.95
N ALA A 440 1.21 -2.53 1.29
CA ALA A 440 1.36 -1.95 2.61
C ALA A 440 0.22 -2.34 3.56
N ALA A 441 -1.01 -2.43 3.05
CA ALA A 441 -2.21 -2.41 3.87
C ALA A 441 -3.15 -3.60 3.66
N ALA A 442 -3.19 -4.26 2.49
CA ALA A 442 -4.19 -5.28 2.16
C ALA A 442 -3.67 -6.72 2.19
N MET A 443 -2.37 -6.94 2.42
CA MET A 443 -1.80 -8.29 2.54
C MET A 443 -0.73 -8.36 3.63
N THR A 444 -0.45 -9.57 4.11
CA THR A 444 0.59 -9.80 5.12
C THR A 444 1.99 -9.51 4.57
N PRO A 445 2.87 -8.83 5.31
CA PRO A 445 4.25 -8.58 4.89
C PRO A 445 5.02 -9.88 4.64
N ASP A 446 5.83 -9.93 3.59
CA ASP A 446 6.74 -11.03 3.20
C ASP A 446 6.10 -12.42 2.94
N THR A 447 4.79 -12.56 3.09
CA THR A 447 4.03 -13.76 2.72
C THR A 447 2.85 -13.49 1.78
N PHE A 448 2.46 -12.22 1.62
CA PHE A 448 1.47 -11.75 0.65
C PHE A 448 0.10 -12.44 0.73
N ILE A 449 -0.32 -12.84 1.93
CA ILE A 449 -1.65 -13.42 2.16
C ILE A 449 -2.65 -12.28 2.33
N SER A 450 -3.76 -12.33 1.57
CA SER A 450 -4.86 -11.37 1.65
C SER A 450 -6.15 -12.06 2.08
N GLY A 451 -7.01 -11.35 2.81
CA GLY A 451 -8.40 -11.76 3.07
C GLY A 451 -9.36 -11.06 2.11
N GLU A 452 -10.65 -11.33 2.25
CA GLU A 452 -11.69 -10.53 1.58
C GLU A 452 -11.67 -9.10 2.13
N ALA A 453 -11.98 -8.97 3.42
CA ALA A 453 -11.96 -7.72 4.14
C ALA A 453 -10.80 -7.64 5.16
N ALA A 454 -10.42 -6.42 5.56
CA ALA A 454 -9.45 -6.19 6.62
C ALA A 454 -9.76 -4.94 7.43
N THR A 455 -9.33 -4.92 8.70
CA THR A 455 -9.47 -3.74 9.55
C THR A 455 -8.38 -2.69 9.23
N VAL A 456 -8.70 -1.40 9.45
CA VAL A 456 -7.72 -0.31 9.30
C VAL A 456 -6.74 -0.29 10.48
N ALA A 457 -7.22 -0.63 11.67
CA ALA A 457 -6.45 -0.70 12.92
C ALA A 457 -6.67 -2.06 13.61
N PRO A 458 -5.78 -2.47 14.53
CA PRO A 458 -6.02 -3.66 15.36
C PRO A 458 -7.35 -3.55 16.12
N LEU A 459 -8.06 -4.67 16.23
CA LEU A 459 -9.24 -4.77 17.10
C LEU A 459 -8.84 -4.70 18.58
N ASN A 460 -9.79 -4.42 19.46
CA ASN A 460 -9.52 -4.37 20.90
C ASN A 460 -8.87 -5.69 21.39
N GLY A 461 -7.77 -5.59 22.12
CA GLY A 461 -6.99 -6.74 22.59
C GLY A 461 -6.15 -7.46 21.52
N ALA A 462 -6.24 -7.09 20.24
CA ALA A 462 -5.45 -7.67 19.18
C ALA A 462 -4.12 -6.92 18.97
N TYR A 463 -3.04 -7.67 18.74
CA TYR A 463 -1.72 -7.08 18.46
C TYR A 463 -1.56 -6.66 16.99
N HIS A 464 -2.26 -7.33 16.08
CA HIS A 464 -2.24 -7.05 14.65
C HIS A 464 -3.64 -6.70 14.14
N ARG A 465 -3.70 -6.11 12.94
CA ARG A 465 -4.95 -5.93 12.19
C ARG A 465 -5.55 -7.30 11.85
N ALA A 466 -6.86 -7.35 11.70
CA ALA A 466 -7.58 -8.57 11.34
C ALA A 466 -7.86 -8.61 9.84
N MET A 467 -7.90 -9.81 9.28
CA MET A 467 -8.36 -10.10 7.92
C MET A 467 -9.47 -11.14 7.99
N TYR A 468 -10.49 -10.98 7.16
CA TYR A 468 -11.61 -11.88 7.08
C TYR A 468 -11.29 -13.00 6.08
N LEU A 469 -11.27 -14.23 6.59
CA LEU A 469 -11.14 -15.48 5.84
C LEU A 469 -10.01 -15.53 4.77
N PRO A 470 -8.74 -15.19 5.11
CA PRO A 470 -7.62 -15.39 4.20
C PRO A 470 -7.26 -16.88 4.01
N PRO A 471 -6.63 -17.27 2.87
CA PRO A 471 -6.28 -16.46 1.69
C PRO A 471 -7.49 -16.23 0.77
N ASN A 472 -7.52 -15.15 -0.02
CA ASN A 472 -8.63 -14.86 -0.93
C ASN A 472 -8.17 -14.65 -2.39
N GLY A 473 -8.76 -15.40 -3.32
CA GLY A 473 -8.34 -15.39 -4.74
C GLY A 473 -8.65 -14.09 -5.49
N ALA A 474 -9.71 -13.38 -5.11
CA ALA A 474 -10.13 -12.13 -5.76
C ALA A 474 -9.30 -10.93 -5.26
N SER A 475 -9.00 -10.88 -3.97
CA SER A 475 -8.04 -9.90 -3.42
C SER A 475 -6.64 -10.05 -4.03
N ASN A 476 -6.21 -11.29 -4.29
CA ASN A 476 -4.98 -11.58 -5.02
C ASN A 476 -5.06 -11.06 -6.46
N ALA A 477 -6.17 -11.34 -7.16
CA ALA A 477 -6.42 -10.90 -8.52
C ALA A 477 -6.42 -9.36 -8.64
N ALA A 478 -6.93 -8.61 -7.65
CA ALA A 478 -6.89 -7.15 -7.65
C ALA A 478 -5.47 -6.56 -7.73
N PHE A 479 -4.49 -7.17 -7.06
CA PHE A 479 -3.09 -6.76 -7.18
C PHE A 479 -2.54 -7.07 -8.58
N LEU A 480 -2.84 -8.26 -9.10
CA LEU A 480 -2.39 -8.73 -10.41
C LEU A 480 -2.96 -7.86 -11.55
N THR A 481 -4.25 -7.51 -11.50
CA THR A 481 -4.89 -6.56 -12.44
C THR A 481 -4.27 -5.18 -12.34
N THR A 482 -4.00 -4.69 -11.12
CA THR A 482 -3.35 -3.38 -10.92
C THR A 482 -1.96 -3.38 -11.56
N LEU A 483 -1.14 -4.39 -11.29
CA LEU A 483 0.20 -4.51 -11.86
C LEU A 483 0.16 -4.61 -13.39
N ARG A 484 -0.74 -5.43 -13.94
CA ARG A 484 -0.95 -5.52 -15.38
C ARG A 484 -1.34 -4.16 -15.95
N SER A 485 -2.33 -3.48 -15.36
CA SER A 485 -2.85 -2.18 -15.85
C SER A 485 -1.81 -1.05 -15.81
N LEU A 486 -0.79 -1.14 -14.94
CA LEU A 486 0.34 -0.20 -14.96
C LEU A 486 1.19 -0.31 -16.23
N LEU A 487 1.23 -1.51 -16.82
CA LEU A 487 2.21 -1.95 -17.80
C LEU A 487 1.61 -2.28 -19.16
N VAL A 488 0.40 -2.81 -19.21
CA VAL A 488 -0.36 -3.17 -20.40
C VAL A 488 -1.83 -2.87 -20.13
N HIS A 489 -2.41 -1.96 -20.91
CA HIS A 489 -3.82 -1.61 -20.84
C HIS A 489 -4.42 -1.66 -22.26
N GLU A 490 -5.60 -2.28 -22.37
CA GLU A 490 -6.36 -2.37 -23.62
C GLU A 490 -7.45 -1.31 -23.64
N THR A 491 -7.36 -0.41 -24.61
CA THR A 491 -8.38 0.61 -24.85
C THR A 491 -9.53 0.03 -25.68
N ARG A 492 -10.70 0.65 -25.58
CA ARG A 492 -11.92 0.17 -26.25
C ARG A 492 -12.64 1.27 -27.00
N GLU A 493 -13.36 0.90 -28.06
CA GLU A 493 -14.34 1.77 -28.71
C GLU A 493 -15.64 1.86 -27.85
N PRO A 494 -16.58 2.78 -28.18
CA PRO A 494 -17.84 2.91 -27.43
C PRO A 494 -18.70 1.64 -27.38
N ASP A 495 -18.56 0.76 -28.36
CA ASP A 495 -19.29 -0.52 -28.47
C ASP A 495 -18.55 -1.70 -27.76
N GLY A 496 -17.51 -1.38 -26.98
CA GLY A 496 -16.74 -2.35 -26.20
C GLY A 496 -15.70 -3.14 -26.99
N THR A 497 -15.57 -2.94 -28.32
CA THR A 497 -14.48 -3.57 -29.09
C THR A 497 -13.12 -3.17 -28.53
N PRO A 498 -12.16 -4.11 -28.44
CA PRO A 498 -10.75 -3.75 -28.28
C PRO A 498 -10.32 -2.83 -29.43
N ARG A 499 -9.76 -1.67 -29.08
CA ARG A 499 -9.28 -0.64 -30.02
C ARG A 499 -7.77 -0.69 -30.20
N GLY A 500 -7.04 -0.82 -29.10
CA GLY A 500 -5.59 -0.85 -29.13
C GLY A 500 -4.92 -0.94 -27.76
N LEU A 501 -3.59 -0.88 -27.75
CA LEU A 501 -2.73 -1.12 -26.61
C LEU A 501 -2.00 0.13 -26.13
N GLN A 502 -2.01 0.28 -24.80
CA GLN A 502 -1.25 1.27 -24.06
C GLN A 502 -0.22 0.56 -23.17
N LEU A 503 1.06 0.76 -23.49
CA LEU A 503 2.19 0.12 -22.83
C LEU A 503 2.87 1.10 -21.85
N ALA A 504 3.10 0.66 -20.61
CA ALA A 504 3.79 1.40 -19.55
C ALA A 504 3.14 2.73 -19.11
N PHE A 505 1.85 2.94 -19.42
CA PHE A 505 1.11 4.19 -19.23
C PHE A 505 1.06 4.72 -17.79
N ALA A 506 1.21 3.83 -16.81
CA ALA A 506 1.13 4.17 -15.40
C ALA A 506 2.34 3.69 -14.58
N THR A 507 3.45 3.31 -15.20
CA THR A 507 4.70 2.92 -14.51
C THR A 507 5.11 3.86 -13.35
N PRO A 508 5.49 3.35 -12.16
CA PRO A 508 6.11 4.18 -11.13
C PRO A 508 7.35 4.89 -11.67
N ARG A 509 7.39 6.22 -11.59
CA ARG A 509 8.52 7.03 -12.10
C ARG A 509 9.91 6.57 -11.59
N PRO A 510 10.07 6.11 -10.33
CA PRO A 510 11.36 5.57 -9.88
C PRO A 510 11.87 4.35 -10.64
N TRP A 511 11.00 3.62 -11.35
CA TRP A 511 11.38 2.44 -12.15
C TRP A 511 12.14 2.80 -13.43
N LEU A 512 12.09 4.06 -13.86
CA LEU A 512 12.84 4.59 -15.01
C LEU A 512 14.05 5.44 -14.58
N ARG A 513 14.59 5.21 -13.38
CA ARG A 513 15.89 5.76 -12.99
C ARG A 513 17.03 5.00 -13.70
N PRO A 514 18.17 5.64 -13.99
CA PRO A 514 19.31 4.96 -14.59
C PRO A 514 19.71 3.67 -13.85
N GLY A 515 20.02 2.62 -14.59
CA GLY A 515 20.36 1.29 -14.08
C GLY A 515 19.15 0.41 -13.74
N LYS A 516 17.93 0.84 -14.06
CA LYS A 516 16.71 0.04 -13.84
C LYS A 516 16.18 -0.53 -15.16
N ARG A 517 15.54 -1.69 -15.05
CA ARG A 517 14.94 -2.42 -16.16
C ARG A 517 13.51 -2.84 -15.83
N ILE A 518 12.62 -2.68 -16.80
CA ILE A 518 11.28 -3.29 -16.81
C ILE A 518 11.27 -4.26 -17.99
N ALA A 519 10.72 -5.46 -17.79
CA ALA A 519 10.39 -6.36 -18.89
C ALA A 519 9.02 -6.98 -18.68
N VAL A 520 8.28 -7.03 -19.78
CA VAL A 520 6.98 -7.67 -19.91
C VAL A 520 7.13 -8.71 -21.00
N THR A 521 6.72 -9.94 -20.72
CA THR A 521 6.90 -11.07 -21.63
C THR A 521 5.62 -11.85 -21.76
N ASN A 522 5.17 -12.02 -23.00
CA ASN A 522 4.04 -12.87 -23.37
C ASN A 522 2.75 -12.54 -22.60
N VAL A 523 2.44 -11.25 -22.40
CA VAL A 523 1.17 -10.84 -21.77
C VAL A 523 0.05 -11.00 -22.79
N PRO A 524 -0.98 -11.84 -22.53
CA PRO A 524 -2.13 -11.98 -23.44
C PRO A 524 -2.89 -10.67 -23.61
N THR A 525 -3.29 -10.38 -24.84
CA THR A 525 -4.20 -9.27 -25.19
C THR A 525 -5.21 -9.75 -26.23
N SER A 526 -6.25 -8.97 -26.48
CA SER A 526 -7.23 -9.28 -27.54
C SER A 526 -6.61 -9.41 -28.94
N PHE A 527 -5.40 -8.87 -29.13
CA PHE A 527 -4.67 -8.83 -30.39
C PHE A 527 -3.58 -9.91 -30.48
N GLY A 528 -3.48 -10.80 -29.49
CA GLY A 528 -2.35 -11.71 -29.31
C GLY A 528 -1.39 -11.24 -28.20
N PRO A 529 -0.38 -12.05 -27.85
CA PRO A 529 0.55 -11.71 -26.79
C PRO A 529 1.42 -10.50 -27.16
N VAL A 530 1.79 -9.70 -26.15
CA VAL A 530 2.72 -8.58 -26.29
C VAL A 530 3.91 -8.75 -25.33
N SER A 531 5.11 -8.41 -25.81
CA SER A 531 6.32 -8.33 -24.99
C SER A 531 7.02 -6.99 -25.20
N TYR A 532 7.64 -6.44 -24.16
CA TYR A 532 8.52 -5.29 -24.29
C TYR A 532 9.52 -5.19 -23.14
N SER A 533 10.60 -4.43 -23.37
CA SER A 533 11.57 -4.09 -22.34
C SER A 533 11.88 -2.60 -22.35
N LEU A 534 12.12 -2.04 -21.16
CA LEU A 534 12.56 -0.66 -20.94
C LEU A 534 13.83 -0.70 -20.12
N GLU A 535 14.95 -0.26 -20.68
CA GLU A 535 16.24 -0.20 -20.01
C GLU A 535 16.67 1.26 -19.83
N ALA A 536 16.52 1.76 -18.61
CA ALA A 536 16.90 3.12 -18.28
C ALA A 536 18.43 3.19 -18.09
N ARG A 537 19.09 4.00 -18.91
CA ARG A 537 20.52 4.32 -18.85
C ARG A 537 20.71 5.77 -18.42
N GLU A 538 21.94 6.20 -18.27
CA GLU A 538 22.23 7.62 -18.09
C GLU A 538 21.90 8.37 -19.40
N GLY A 539 21.06 9.39 -19.32
CA GLY A 539 20.69 10.22 -20.48
C GLY A 539 19.82 9.55 -21.55
N ALA A 540 19.45 8.27 -21.41
CA ALA A 540 18.61 7.57 -22.40
C ALA A 540 17.77 6.42 -21.80
N VAL A 541 16.75 5.99 -22.52
CA VAL A 541 16.01 4.74 -22.28
C VAL A 541 16.03 3.93 -23.56
N GLN A 542 16.54 2.70 -23.49
CA GLN A 542 16.45 1.74 -24.60
C GLN A 542 15.15 0.96 -24.48
N VAL A 543 14.43 0.83 -25.58
CA VAL A 543 13.14 0.16 -25.64
C VAL A 543 13.18 -0.90 -26.73
N THR A 544 12.65 -2.08 -26.42
CA THR A 544 12.28 -3.08 -27.42
C THR A 544 10.82 -3.42 -27.24
N VAL A 545 10.03 -3.41 -28.30
CA VAL A 545 8.63 -3.87 -28.29
C VAL A 545 8.50 -4.99 -29.32
N GLU A 546 7.89 -6.10 -28.93
CA GLU A 546 7.38 -7.12 -29.83
C GLU A 546 5.87 -6.86 -29.93
N ALA A 547 5.46 -6.24 -31.03
CA ALA A 547 4.06 -5.92 -31.28
C ALA A 547 3.22 -7.21 -31.38
N PRO A 548 1.93 -7.18 -30.96
CA PRO A 548 1.06 -8.33 -31.09
C PRO A 548 0.86 -8.72 -32.57
N GLU A 549 0.53 -9.98 -32.81
CA GLU A 549 0.34 -10.54 -34.16
C GLU A 549 -0.82 -9.86 -34.91
N GLN A 550 -1.93 -9.60 -34.24
CA GLN A 550 -3.06 -8.90 -34.84
C GLN A 550 -2.80 -7.39 -34.81
N THR A 551 -3.06 -6.74 -35.95
CA THR A 551 -2.88 -5.29 -36.07
C THR A 551 -3.82 -4.55 -35.13
N THR A 552 -3.26 -3.61 -34.37
CA THR A 552 -4.01 -2.72 -33.48
C THR A 552 -4.33 -1.40 -34.18
N ARG A 553 -5.48 -0.78 -33.89
CA ARG A 553 -5.76 0.60 -34.37
C ARG A 553 -4.97 1.65 -33.59
N GLU A 554 -4.47 1.28 -32.41
CA GLU A 554 -3.64 2.13 -31.57
C GLU A 554 -2.59 1.27 -30.86
N LEU A 555 -1.32 1.64 -31.00
CA LEU A 555 -0.23 1.07 -30.20
C LEU A 555 0.58 2.23 -29.63
N LYS A 556 0.48 2.48 -28.33
CA LYS A 556 1.19 3.58 -27.68
C LYS A 556 2.05 3.07 -26.54
N LEU A 557 3.23 3.66 -26.40
CA LEU A 557 4.14 3.42 -25.28
C LEU A 557 4.37 4.73 -24.53
N ARG A 558 4.29 4.73 -23.20
CA ARG A 558 4.59 5.92 -22.40
C ARG A 558 5.78 5.71 -21.47
N LEU A 559 6.70 6.67 -21.50
CA LEU A 559 7.82 6.75 -20.56
C LEU A 559 7.52 7.79 -19.48
N ARG A 560 7.06 7.33 -18.32
CA ARG A 560 6.87 8.18 -17.13
C ARG A 560 8.21 8.45 -16.44
N LEU A 561 9.01 9.31 -17.05
CA LEU A 561 10.35 9.63 -16.57
C LEU A 561 10.33 10.23 -15.15
N PRO A 562 11.43 10.10 -14.38
CA PRO A 562 11.59 10.77 -13.09
C PRO A 562 11.27 12.28 -13.18
N ARG A 563 10.68 12.84 -12.11
CA ARG A 563 10.31 14.27 -12.07
C ARG A 563 11.51 15.15 -12.45
N GLY A 564 11.28 16.12 -13.33
CA GLY A 564 12.32 17.01 -13.87
C GLY A 564 13.07 16.46 -15.08
N LYS A 565 12.71 15.27 -15.58
CA LYS A 565 13.23 14.71 -16.84
C LYS A 565 12.15 14.74 -17.93
N ARG A 566 12.57 14.87 -19.20
CA ARG A 566 11.70 14.85 -20.39
C ARG A 566 12.36 14.08 -21.53
N ILE A 567 11.55 13.58 -22.46
CA ILE A 567 12.04 13.07 -23.74
C ILE A 567 12.63 14.25 -24.53
N ALA A 568 13.87 14.10 -25.00
CA ALA A 568 14.61 15.06 -25.80
C ALA A 568 14.66 14.68 -27.29
N GLY A 569 14.55 13.39 -27.58
CA GLY A 569 14.47 12.86 -28.94
C GLY A 569 14.27 11.36 -28.91
N VAL A 570 13.70 10.82 -29.97
CA VAL A 570 13.48 9.38 -30.15
C VAL A 570 14.08 9.00 -31.49
N THR A 571 14.79 7.87 -31.53
CA THR A 571 15.07 7.17 -32.78
C THR A 571 14.33 5.85 -32.81
N LEU A 572 13.83 5.48 -33.98
CA LEU A 572 13.23 4.18 -34.29
C LEU A 572 14.13 3.50 -35.31
N ASP A 573 14.69 2.35 -34.95
CA ASP A 573 15.64 1.59 -35.77
C ASP A 573 16.76 2.47 -36.36
N GLY A 574 17.30 3.38 -35.51
CA GLY A 574 18.37 4.32 -35.86
C GLY A 574 17.93 5.62 -36.54
N ARG A 575 16.67 5.73 -37.01
CA ARG A 575 16.17 6.92 -37.70
C ARG A 575 15.41 7.85 -36.76
N PRO A 576 15.49 9.19 -36.90
CA PRO A 576 14.71 10.12 -36.09
C PRO A 576 13.20 9.82 -36.15
N PHE A 577 12.53 9.87 -35.00
CA PHE A 577 11.11 9.56 -34.89
C PHE A 577 10.35 10.66 -34.14
N GLY A 578 9.31 11.21 -34.78
CA GLY A 578 8.62 12.43 -34.34
C GLY A 578 7.25 12.26 -33.68
N ARG A 579 6.62 11.07 -33.72
CA ARG A 579 5.27 10.87 -33.16
C ARG A 579 5.29 10.73 -31.64
N VAL A 580 5.61 11.83 -30.95
CA VAL A 580 5.84 11.88 -29.50
C VAL A 580 5.09 13.04 -28.86
N ALA A 581 4.26 12.76 -27.85
CA ALA A 581 3.51 13.77 -27.10
C ALA A 581 3.47 13.44 -25.61
N GLY A 582 3.86 14.40 -24.75
CA GLY A 582 3.70 14.27 -23.29
C GLY A 582 4.40 13.06 -22.65
N GLY A 583 5.49 12.56 -23.25
CA GLY A 583 6.17 11.34 -22.82
C GLY A 583 5.61 10.05 -23.44
N THR A 584 4.60 10.15 -24.30
CA THR A 584 3.98 9.05 -25.04
C THR A 584 4.53 9.00 -26.46
N ILE A 585 4.94 7.83 -26.91
CA ILE A 585 5.44 7.52 -28.24
C ILE A 585 4.34 6.71 -28.93
N ASP A 586 3.89 7.18 -30.08
CA ASP A 586 2.86 6.53 -30.88
C ASP A 586 3.50 5.57 -31.88
N LEU A 587 3.33 4.27 -31.64
CA LEU A 587 3.83 3.17 -32.46
C LEU A 587 2.73 2.56 -33.33
N THR A 588 1.61 3.26 -33.52
CA THR A 588 0.50 2.79 -34.35
C THR A 588 0.97 2.58 -35.80
N GLY A 589 0.60 1.44 -36.37
CA GLY A 589 0.99 1.01 -37.72
C GLY A 589 2.31 0.24 -37.79
N PHE A 590 3.05 0.11 -36.69
CA PHE A 590 4.23 -0.77 -36.64
C PHE A 590 3.85 -2.18 -36.20
N SER A 591 4.54 -3.17 -36.76
CA SER A 591 4.39 -4.60 -36.46
C SER A 591 5.76 -5.24 -36.21
N GLY A 592 5.78 -6.48 -35.72
CA GLY A 592 7.01 -7.21 -35.43
C GLY A 592 7.82 -6.58 -34.29
N ARG A 593 9.14 -6.65 -34.41
CA ARG A 593 10.07 -6.16 -33.38
C ARG A 593 10.48 -4.71 -33.67
N ILE A 594 10.25 -3.83 -32.71
CA ILE A 594 10.50 -2.39 -32.79
C ILE A 594 11.58 -2.01 -31.79
N HIS A 595 12.65 -1.34 -32.24
CA HIS A 595 13.70 -0.82 -31.36
C HIS A 595 13.67 0.71 -31.29
N LEU A 596 13.60 1.24 -30.06
CA LEU A 596 13.68 2.69 -29.83
C LEU A 596 14.85 3.04 -28.91
N SER A 597 15.56 4.11 -29.27
CA SER A 597 16.47 4.79 -28.35
C SER A 597 15.90 6.16 -28.03
N VAL A 598 15.54 6.36 -26.76
CA VAL A 598 14.89 7.58 -26.29
C VAL A 598 15.89 8.40 -25.49
N ARG A 599 16.36 9.51 -26.05
CA ARG A 599 17.22 10.46 -25.34
C ARG A 599 16.41 11.24 -24.30
N VAL A 600 16.97 11.37 -23.11
CA VAL A 600 16.34 12.01 -21.95
C VAL A 600 17.16 13.22 -21.54
N ALA A 601 16.53 14.39 -21.53
CA ALA A 601 17.14 15.61 -21.01
C ALA A 601 16.56 15.96 -19.64
N SER A 602 17.31 16.76 -18.89
CA SER A 602 16.70 17.57 -17.83
C SER A 602 15.69 18.52 -18.48
N GLY A 603 14.46 18.55 -17.98
CA GLY A 603 13.52 19.59 -18.36
C GLY A 603 14.03 20.95 -17.90
N PRO A 604 13.57 22.06 -18.50
CA PRO A 604 13.78 23.37 -17.89
C PRO A 604 13.32 23.27 -16.43
N PRO A 605 14.08 23.83 -15.47
CA PRO A 605 13.58 23.92 -14.11
C PRO A 605 12.23 24.62 -14.22
N ARG A 606 11.13 23.91 -13.94
CA ARG A 606 9.92 24.60 -13.52
C ARG A 606 10.38 25.47 -12.37
N SER A 607 10.33 26.78 -12.57
CA SER A 607 10.81 27.76 -11.61
C SER A 607 10.37 27.35 -10.23
N LEU A 608 11.33 26.93 -9.40
CA LEU A 608 11.21 26.77 -7.95
C LEU A 608 11.12 28.15 -7.29
N ALA A 609 10.49 29.11 -7.97
CA ALA A 609 10.06 30.36 -7.40
C ALA A 609 8.92 30.04 -6.44
N ALA A 610 9.10 30.48 -5.20
CA ALA A 610 8.29 30.16 -4.03
C ALA A 610 8.39 28.70 -3.53
N LEU A 611 9.50 28.43 -2.84
CA LEU A 611 9.37 27.99 -1.43
C LEU A 611 8.51 29.04 -0.72
N ALA A 612 7.19 28.97 -0.92
CA ALA A 612 6.26 29.53 0.03
C ALA A 612 6.45 28.68 1.28
N TYR A 613 7.22 29.21 2.23
CA TYR A 613 6.78 29.15 3.62
C TYR A 613 5.32 29.58 3.55
N VAL A 614 4.39 28.62 3.51
CA VAL A 614 2.97 28.95 3.56
C VAL A 614 2.84 29.68 4.87
N ARG A 615 2.60 31.00 4.79
CA ARG A 615 1.97 31.75 5.86
C ARG A 615 0.63 31.05 6.07
N GLN A 616 0.62 29.99 6.89
CA GLN A 616 -0.64 29.41 7.33
C GLN A 616 -1.35 30.52 8.07
N THR A 617 -2.50 30.90 7.52
CA THR A 617 -3.47 31.77 8.16
C THR A 617 -3.76 31.22 9.55
N PRO A 618 -3.92 32.06 10.59
CA PRO A 618 -4.27 31.62 11.93
C PRO A 618 -5.51 30.72 11.86
N SER A 619 -5.41 29.48 12.34
CA SER A 619 -6.59 28.62 12.44
C SER A 619 -7.56 29.24 13.43
N LYS A 620 -8.79 29.53 13.00
CA LYS A 620 -9.87 29.98 13.91
C LYS A 620 -10.10 29.01 15.07
N THR A 621 -9.69 27.74 14.92
CA THR A 621 -9.92 26.68 15.91
C THR A 621 -8.77 26.47 16.89
N THR A 622 -7.58 27.04 16.68
CA THR A 622 -6.42 26.94 17.59
C THR A 622 -5.99 28.32 18.06
N ARG A 623 -5.99 28.53 19.38
CA ARG A 623 -5.50 29.77 20.01
C ARG A 623 -4.02 29.65 20.34
N ARG A 624 -3.27 30.73 20.11
CA ARG A 624 -1.86 30.86 20.51
C ARG A 624 -1.74 31.83 21.68
N ILE A 625 -1.06 31.41 22.75
CA ILE A 625 -0.68 32.23 23.91
C ILE A 625 0.83 32.36 23.93
N VAL A 626 1.34 33.56 24.16
CA VAL A 626 2.78 33.79 24.36
C VAL A 626 3.04 33.92 25.85
N ILE A 627 3.98 33.15 26.36
CA ILE A 627 4.43 33.26 27.75
C ILE A 627 5.89 33.69 27.79
N GLN A 628 6.27 34.34 28.89
CA GLN A 628 7.67 34.65 29.23
C GLN A 628 8.09 33.81 30.42
N TYR A 629 9.35 33.36 30.43
CA TYR A 629 9.94 32.62 31.54
C TYR A 629 11.43 32.90 31.64
N ARG A 630 12.00 32.82 32.85
CA ARG A 630 13.45 32.86 33.03
C ARG A 630 14.05 31.52 32.61
N ALA A 631 14.95 31.51 31.63
CA ALA A 631 15.67 30.33 31.15
C ALA A 631 16.76 29.87 32.14
N HIS A 632 17.47 28.78 31.83
CA HIS A 632 18.54 28.22 32.66
C HIS A 632 19.69 29.19 32.96
N ASP A 633 19.86 30.25 32.15
CA ASP A 633 20.86 31.30 32.32
C ASP A 633 20.33 32.53 33.08
N GLY A 634 19.11 32.45 33.65
CA GLY A 634 18.45 33.53 34.39
C GLY A 634 17.79 34.60 33.51
N ARG A 635 18.07 34.61 32.19
CA ARG A 635 17.51 35.60 31.25
C ARG A 635 16.09 35.25 30.83
N LEU A 636 15.32 36.27 30.46
CA LEU A 636 13.98 36.07 29.93
C LEU A 636 14.01 35.40 28.54
N SER A 637 13.20 34.36 28.38
CA SER A 637 12.91 33.70 27.12
C SER A 637 11.39 33.61 26.91
N ARG A 638 10.97 33.27 25.70
CA ARG A 638 9.55 33.15 25.34
C ARG A 638 9.21 31.71 24.98
N ALA A 639 7.96 31.33 25.20
CA ALA A 639 7.38 30.14 24.61
C ALA A 639 6.01 30.43 24.03
N TYR A 640 5.67 29.74 22.94
CA TYR A 640 4.42 29.89 22.22
C TYR A 640 3.58 28.63 22.45
N VAL A 641 2.47 28.81 23.16
CA VAL A 641 1.57 27.74 23.59
C VAL A 641 0.37 27.71 22.64
N LEU A 642 0.08 26.55 22.08
CA LEU A 642 -1.09 26.30 21.25
C LEU A 642 -2.11 25.50 22.04
N LEU A 643 -3.36 25.93 22.00
CA LEU A 643 -4.50 25.30 22.67
C LEU A 643 -5.70 25.25 21.71
N PRO A 644 -6.63 24.31 21.88
CA PRO A 644 -7.95 24.41 21.27
C PRO A 644 -8.59 25.77 21.62
N SER A 645 -9.19 26.45 20.65
CA SER A 645 -9.87 27.75 20.86
C SER A 645 -11.05 27.68 21.84
N THR A 646 -11.64 26.49 21.99
CA THR A 646 -12.71 26.17 22.96
C THR A 646 -12.19 25.99 24.40
N TYR A 647 -10.89 25.79 24.59
CA TYR A 647 -10.28 25.55 25.91
C TYR A 647 -10.13 26.86 26.70
N ARG A 648 -10.82 26.98 27.83
CA ARG A 648 -10.97 28.24 28.60
C ARG A 648 -10.96 27.97 30.11
N PRO A 649 -10.74 28.98 30.98
CA PRO A 649 -10.66 28.77 32.44
C PRO A 649 -11.84 28.00 33.07
N GLY A 650 -13.07 28.21 32.59
CA GLY A 650 -14.27 27.48 33.06
C GLY A 650 -14.54 26.14 32.36
N ALA A 651 -13.73 25.77 31.36
CA ALA A 651 -13.84 24.53 30.59
C ALA A 651 -12.42 24.03 30.24
N ASN A 652 -11.72 23.55 31.27
CA ASN A 652 -10.28 23.23 31.23
C ASN A 652 -9.95 21.78 31.66
N PRO A 653 -10.46 20.74 30.98
CA PRO A 653 -10.04 19.37 31.27
C PRO A 653 -8.50 19.22 31.17
N PRO A 654 -7.86 18.30 31.91
CA PRO A 654 -6.43 18.02 31.73
C PRO A 654 -6.11 17.66 30.27
N LEU A 655 -5.18 18.36 29.63
CA LEU A 655 -4.75 18.10 28.25
C LEU A 655 -3.42 17.35 28.21
N PRO A 656 -3.23 16.42 27.26
CA PRO A 656 -1.90 15.99 26.84
C PRO A 656 -1.04 17.19 26.43
N LEU A 657 0.26 17.15 26.71
CA LEU A 657 1.20 18.21 26.35
C LEU A 657 2.26 17.70 25.38
N ILE A 658 2.50 18.45 24.30
CA ILE A 658 3.65 18.26 23.44
C ILE A 658 4.67 19.39 23.65
N ILE A 659 5.89 19.01 24.02
CA ILE A 659 7.06 19.90 24.05
C ILE A 659 7.71 19.87 22.67
N SER A 660 7.69 20.99 21.95
CA SER A 660 8.18 21.06 20.58
C SER A 660 9.34 22.04 20.40
N PRO A 661 10.61 21.58 20.52
CA PRO A 661 11.77 22.39 20.20
C PRO A 661 11.92 22.61 18.69
N HIS A 662 12.47 23.76 18.32
CA HIS A 662 12.54 24.20 16.92
C HIS A 662 13.90 23.91 16.25
N GLY A 663 13.92 23.92 14.92
CA GLY A 663 15.15 23.81 14.14
C GLY A 663 16.12 24.99 14.34
N ARG A 664 17.40 24.84 13.96
CA ARG A 664 18.41 25.90 14.12
C ARG A 664 17.99 27.19 13.38
N ALA A 665 18.33 28.34 13.94
CA ALA A 665 18.04 29.66 13.36
C ALA A 665 16.54 30.00 13.22
N LEU A 666 15.64 29.18 13.78
CA LEU A 666 14.21 29.47 13.87
C LEU A 666 13.86 30.03 15.26
N THR A 667 12.57 30.26 15.48
CA THR A 667 12.01 30.68 16.77
C THR A 667 10.85 29.76 17.15
N GLY A 668 10.46 29.79 18.43
CA GLY A 668 9.26 29.10 18.90
C GLY A 668 8.00 29.54 18.15
N LYS A 669 7.93 30.81 17.71
CA LYS A 669 6.81 31.34 16.91
C LYS A 669 6.66 30.61 15.59
N VAL A 670 7.78 30.42 14.91
CA VAL A 670 7.85 29.76 13.61
C VAL A 670 7.52 28.28 13.77
N ASN A 671 8.05 27.63 14.80
CA ASN A 671 7.75 26.23 15.09
C ASN A 671 6.28 26.02 15.45
N ALA A 672 5.67 26.94 16.20
CA ALA A 672 4.25 26.88 16.51
C ALA A 672 3.36 26.88 15.24
N ALA A 673 3.79 27.52 14.15
CA ALA A 673 3.01 27.56 12.91
C ALA A 673 2.90 26.19 12.22
N ILE A 674 3.85 25.26 12.44
CA ILE A 674 3.84 23.95 11.77
C ILE A 674 2.69 23.04 12.25
N TRP A 675 2.13 23.34 13.42
CA TRP A 675 1.10 22.53 14.09
C TRP A 675 -0.32 22.83 13.60
N GLY A 676 -0.53 23.94 12.89
CA GLY A 676 -1.83 24.29 12.29
C GLY A 676 -3.02 24.15 13.25
N ASN A 677 -4.05 23.41 12.82
CA ASN A 677 -5.26 23.14 13.60
C ASN A 677 -5.22 21.83 14.41
N LEU A 678 -4.07 21.12 14.45
CA LEU A 678 -3.97 19.82 15.12
C LEU A 678 -4.32 19.84 16.61
N PRO A 679 -3.92 20.86 17.41
CA PRO A 679 -4.32 20.94 18.81
C PRO A 679 -5.84 20.86 19.02
N ALA A 680 -6.63 21.40 18.09
CA ALA A 680 -8.09 21.35 18.14
C ALA A 680 -8.68 20.00 17.69
N ARG A 681 -7.99 19.25 16.83
CA ARG A 681 -8.47 17.95 16.31
C ARG A 681 -8.26 16.80 17.31
N GLY A 682 -7.16 16.81 18.06
CA GLY A 682 -6.78 15.77 19.02
C GLY A 682 -6.89 16.19 20.49
N PRO A 683 -7.71 17.21 20.81
CA PRO A 683 -7.59 18.11 21.97
C PRO A 683 -6.31 17.97 22.82
N PHE A 684 -5.22 18.64 22.44
CA PHE A 684 -3.96 18.67 23.20
C PHE A 684 -3.29 20.05 23.19
N ALA A 685 -2.37 20.28 24.12
CA ALA A 685 -1.56 21.48 24.20
C ALA A 685 -0.20 21.28 23.52
N VAL A 686 0.34 22.32 22.89
CA VAL A 686 1.73 22.31 22.35
C VAL A 686 2.49 23.52 22.86
N VAL A 687 3.67 23.32 23.44
CA VAL A 687 4.58 24.41 23.83
C VAL A 687 5.80 24.46 22.92
N ASN A 688 6.06 25.63 22.35
CA ASN A 688 7.16 25.89 21.43
C ASN A 688 8.08 26.97 22.01
N PRO A 689 9.10 26.59 22.82
CA PRO A 689 10.02 27.54 23.44
C PRO A 689 11.06 28.08 22.45
N ASP A 690 11.47 29.34 22.62
CA ASP A 690 12.63 29.92 21.93
C ASP A 690 13.92 29.25 22.45
N ALA A 691 14.77 28.77 21.53
CA ALA A 691 15.98 28.05 21.87
C ALA A 691 17.07 28.95 22.47
N ARG A 692 17.65 28.53 23.59
CA ARG A 692 18.71 29.26 24.32
C ARG A 692 19.94 28.39 24.49
N GLY A 693 20.95 28.62 23.65
CA GLY A 693 22.26 27.99 23.80
C GLY A 693 23.08 28.60 24.95
N ARG A 694 24.29 28.07 25.13
CA ARG A 694 25.30 28.58 26.06
C ARG A 694 25.74 30.00 25.72
N LYS A 695 25.83 30.34 24.42
CA LYS A 695 26.28 31.66 23.94
C LYS A 695 25.37 32.23 22.84
N LEU A 696 24.66 31.39 22.09
CA LEU A 696 23.89 31.81 20.92
C LEU A 696 22.37 31.65 21.12
N PRO A 697 21.57 32.71 20.88
CA PRO A 697 20.12 32.58 20.77
C PRO A 697 19.75 31.84 19.46
N GLY A 698 18.70 31.02 19.51
CA GLY A 698 18.19 30.27 18.35
C GLY A 698 19.09 29.11 17.88
N HIS A 699 20.20 28.86 18.56
CA HIS A 699 21.21 27.86 18.20
C HIS A 699 21.73 27.11 19.44
N SER A 700 20.84 26.37 20.12
CA SER A 700 21.25 25.62 21.31
C SER A 700 22.13 24.41 20.97
N TRP A 701 21.87 23.77 19.83
CA TRP A 701 22.52 22.54 19.38
C TRP A 701 22.62 21.49 20.50
N GLY A 702 21.51 21.27 21.21
CA GLY A 702 21.46 20.27 22.28
C GLY A 702 22.23 20.68 23.54
N TYR A 703 22.42 21.98 23.80
CA TYR A 703 23.08 22.42 25.03
C TYR A 703 22.27 21.98 26.26
N ARG A 704 22.96 21.42 27.25
CA ARG A 704 22.36 20.88 28.49
C ARG A 704 21.36 21.85 29.11
N GLY A 705 21.74 23.12 29.30
CA GLY A 705 20.86 24.10 29.93
C GLY A 705 19.53 24.26 29.19
N HIS A 706 19.55 24.22 27.86
CA HIS A 706 18.32 24.27 27.07
C HIS A 706 17.47 23.01 27.23
N ILE A 707 18.08 21.82 27.26
CA ILE A 707 17.35 20.57 27.50
C ILE A 707 16.70 20.58 28.89
N ASP A 708 17.39 21.13 29.89
CA ASP A 708 16.89 21.28 31.25
C ASP A 708 15.70 22.29 31.27
N ASP A 709 15.73 23.34 30.43
CA ASP A 709 14.57 24.22 30.19
C ASP A 709 13.39 23.50 29.52
N LEU A 710 13.64 22.67 28.49
CA LEU A 710 12.59 21.86 27.85
C LEU A 710 11.91 20.94 28.86
N ALA A 711 12.69 20.26 29.70
CA ALA A 711 12.19 19.30 30.69
C ALA A 711 11.26 19.93 31.74
N ARG A 712 11.42 21.22 32.04
CA ARG A 712 10.61 21.94 33.02
C ARG A 712 9.47 22.76 32.41
N MET A 713 9.25 22.67 31.10
CA MET A 713 8.12 23.32 30.41
C MET A 713 6.76 23.07 31.07
N PRO A 714 6.39 21.85 31.52
CA PRO A 714 5.12 21.64 32.20
C PRO A 714 4.93 22.52 33.44
N ARG A 715 6.00 22.69 34.25
CA ARG A 715 5.97 23.55 35.45
C ARG A 715 5.92 25.04 35.08
N ILE A 716 6.64 25.44 34.04
CA ILE A 716 6.62 26.81 33.53
C ILE A 716 5.21 27.17 33.04
N LEU A 717 4.57 26.27 32.28
CA LEU A 717 3.20 26.47 31.79
C LEU A 717 2.19 26.61 32.93
N GLN A 718 2.26 25.74 33.93
CA GLN A 718 1.37 25.79 35.10
C GLN A 718 1.50 27.11 35.88
N ARG A 719 2.69 27.71 35.93
CA ARG A 719 2.90 29.02 36.58
C ARG A 719 2.44 30.18 35.69
N ALA A 720 2.73 30.13 34.40
CA ALA A 720 2.42 31.21 33.47
C ALA A 720 0.95 31.25 33.04
N ILE A 721 0.25 30.11 33.11
CA ILE A 721 -1.16 29.96 32.74
C ILE A 721 -1.84 29.11 33.83
N PRO A 722 -2.21 29.70 34.99
CA PRO A 722 -2.67 28.94 36.16
C PRO A 722 -3.90 28.05 35.92
N TRP A 723 -4.74 28.42 34.94
CA TRP A 723 -5.93 27.67 34.56
C TRP A 723 -5.68 26.56 33.52
N LEU A 724 -4.46 26.41 32.99
CA LEU A 724 -4.10 25.32 32.07
C LEU A 724 -3.80 24.05 32.87
N LYS A 725 -4.68 23.05 32.75
CA LYS A 725 -4.47 21.73 33.36
C LYS A 725 -3.75 20.82 32.35
N ILE A 726 -2.59 20.31 32.75
CA ILE A 726 -1.78 19.40 31.93
C ILE A 726 -1.88 18.00 32.54
N ASP A 727 -2.23 17.01 31.73
CA ASP A 727 -2.10 15.61 32.11
C ASP A 727 -0.62 15.23 32.14
N ARG A 728 -0.09 15.07 33.35
CA ARG A 728 1.33 14.75 33.58
C ARG A 728 1.70 13.34 33.15
N ARG A 729 0.74 12.45 32.88
CA ARG A 729 0.97 11.11 32.33
C ARG A 729 1.05 11.10 30.80
N GLN A 730 0.65 12.19 30.15
CA GLN A 730 0.58 12.31 28.68
C GLN A 730 1.41 13.51 28.19
N ILE A 731 2.71 13.48 28.50
CA ILE A 731 3.67 14.48 28.01
C ILE A 731 4.53 13.86 26.91
N TYR A 732 4.62 14.53 25.77
CA TYR A 732 5.36 14.05 24.59
C TYR A 732 6.39 15.09 24.12
N ALA A 733 7.33 14.67 23.28
CA ALA A 733 8.32 15.57 22.69
C ALA A 733 8.47 15.37 21.17
N PHE A 734 8.35 16.45 20.39
CA PHE A 734 8.34 16.41 18.94
C PHE A 734 9.25 17.49 18.37
N GLY A 735 10.28 17.11 17.60
CA GLY A 735 11.26 18.07 17.10
C GLY A 735 11.84 17.70 15.74
N GLY A 736 12.12 18.71 14.92
CA GLY A 736 12.75 18.57 13.61
C GLY A 736 14.17 19.16 13.60
N SER A 737 15.10 18.59 12.83
CA SER A 737 16.46 19.16 12.67
C SER A 737 17.21 19.23 14.02
N MET A 738 17.65 20.43 14.44
CA MET A 738 18.16 20.70 15.80
C MET A 738 17.13 20.38 16.90
N GLY A 739 15.84 20.65 16.66
CA GLY A 739 14.79 20.26 17.59
C GLY A 739 14.68 18.74 17.72
N GLY A 740 14.90 17.98 16.64
CA GLY A 740 14.95 16.52 16.69
C GLY A 740 16.12 16.00 17.52
N GLN A 741 17.29 16.65 17.40
CA GLN A 741 18.45 16.40 18.28
C GLN A 741 18.10 16.65 19.76
N GLU A 742 17.43 17.77 20.05
CA GLU A 742 17.03 18.16 21.41
C GLU A 742 15.97 17.23 22.00
N THR A 743 15.00 16.79 21.20
CA THR A 743 14.01 15.76 21.59
C THR A 743 14.70 14.46 22.00
N LEU A 744 15.69 14.00 21.24
CA LEU A 744 16.43 12.78 21.57
C LEU A 744 17.28 12.93 22.84
N LEU A 745 17.87 14.10 23.07
CA LEU A 745 18.58 14.41 24.31
C LEU A 745 17.64 14.54 25.51
N LEU A 746 16.40 15.00 25.29
CA LEU A 746 15.37 15.03 26.31
C LEU A 746 14.97 13.60 26.73
N VAL A 747 14.74 12.70 25.76
CA VAL A 747 14.49 11.26 26.02
C VAL A 747 15.65 10.64 26.81
N ALA A 748 16.88 10.91 26.42
CA ALA A 748 18.06 10.36 27.07
C ALA A 748 18.22 10.78 28.55
N ARG A 749 17.75 11.97 28.91
CA ARG A 749 18.06 12.63 30.19
C ARG A 749 16.87 12.67 31.15
N TYR A 750 15.67 12.73 30.60
CA TYR A 750 14.42 12.83 31.34
C TYR A 750 13.40 11.78 30.85
N PRO A 751 13.74 10.49 30.79
CA PRO A 751 12.85 9.47 30.22
C PRO A 751 11.53 9.33 30.99
N ARG A 752 11.54 9.56 32.31
CA ARG A 752 10.33 9.52 33.15
C ARG A 752 9.36 10.68 32.93
N LEU A 753 9.79 11.72 32.20
CA LEU A 753 8.92 12.83 31.83
C LEU A 753 7.98 12.46 30.67
N LEU A 754 8.42 11.58 29.77
CA LEU A 754 7.81 11.43 28.45
C LEU A 754 7.02 10.13 28.32
N ALA A 755 5.77 10.25 27.88
CA ALA A 755 4.92 9.15 27.42
C ALA A 755 5.27 8.68 26.00
N GLY A 756 5.95 9.51 25.21
CA GLY A 756 6.44 9.19 23.88
C GLY A 756 7.19 10.35 23.23
N ALA A 757 7.91 10.10 22.14
CA ALA A 757 8.65 11.13 21.41
C ALA A 757 8.78 10.82 19.91
N ALA A 758 8.88 11.87 19.09
CA ALA A 758 9.16 11.78 17.67
C ALA A 758 10.25 12.78 17.24
N ALA A 759 11.28 12.27 16.55
CA ALA A 759 12.37 13.09 16.01
C ALA A 759 12.39 13.03 14.48
N PHE A 760 12.30 14.18 13.83
CA PHE A 760 12.26 14.34 12.37
C PHE A 760 13.56 14.90 11.83
N ASP A 761 14.21 14.15 10.93
CA ASP A 761 15.46 14.53 10.27
C ASP A 761 16.50 15.08 11.28
N GLY A 762 16.55 14.45 12.45
CA GLY A 762 17.30 14.92 13.60
C GLY A 762 18.80 14.72 13.48
N VAL A 763 19.59 15.55 14.16
CA VAL A 763 21.03 15.34 14.28
C VAL A 763 21.31 14.35 15.42
N ALA A 764 21.88 13.19 15.10
CA ALA A 764 22.22 12.16 16.08
C ALA A 764 23.71 12.19 16.51
N ASP A 765 24.59 12.62 15.59
CA ASP A 765 26.02 12.89 15.80
C ASP A 765 26.32 14.32 15.34
N PHE A 766 26.46 15.23 16.31
CA PHE A 766 26.70 16.64 16.03
C PHE A 766 28.13 16.90 15.54
N ALA A 767 29.11 16.08 15.93
CA ALA A 767 30.48 16.19 15.42
C ALA A 767 30.54 15.80 13.94
N LEU A 768 29.80 14.76 13.54
CA LEU A 768 29.60 14.42 12.12
C LEU A 768 28.89 15.57 11.38
N GLN A 769 27.82 16.11 11.95
CA GLN A 769 27.08 17.20 11.32
C GLN A 769 27.95 18.45 11.11
N TYR A 770 28.83 18.77 12.08
CA TYR A 770 29.81 19.84 11.95
C TYR A 770 30.76 19.67 10.76
N ARG A 771 31.21 18.43 10.50
CA ARG A 771 32.01 18.11 9.30
C ARG A 771 31.17 18.29 8.03
N ASN A 772 29.93 17.79 8.07
CA ASN A 772 28.98 17.86 6.96
C ASN A 772 28.54 19.28 6.60
N PHE A 773 28.67 20.27 7.50
CA PHE A 773 28.43 21.68 7.16
C PHE A 773 29.23 22.17 5.95
N ARG A 774 30.42 21.63 5.67
CA ARG A 774 31.21 21.99 4.47
C ARG A 774 30.53 21.56 3.16
N ARG A 775 29.67 20.54 3.20
CA ARG A 775 28.98 19.95 2.04
C ARG A 775 27.60 20.56 1.80
N LEU A 776 27.18 21.51 2.62
CA LEU A 776 25.88 22.17 2.44
C LEU A 776 25.92 23.09 1.23
N SER A 777 24.98 22.88 0.31
CA SER A 777 24.77 23.78 -0.82
C SER A 777 24.13 25.09 -0.37
N CYS A 778 24.50 26.18 -1.03
CA CYS A 778 24.01 27.52 -0.71
C CYS A 778 23.74 28.25 -2.04
N GLY A 779 22.46 28.51 -2.34
CA GLY A 779 22.05 29.27 -3.53
C GLY A 779 22.34 30.78 -3.40
N GLY A 780 22.04 31.56 -4.44
CA GLY A 780 22.33 33.01 -4.49
C GLY A 780 21.83 33.80 -3.26
N PRO A 781 20.54 33.70 -2.88
CA PRO A 781 20.02 34.37 -1.68
C PRO A 781 20.70 33.93 -0.37
N CYS A 782 21.02 32.64 -0.25
CA CYS A 782 21.75 32.10 0.89
C CYS A 782 23.17 32.68 0.98
N ARG A 783 23.87 32.82 -0.16
CA ARG A 783 25.24 33.37 -0.17
C ARG A 783 25.26 34.84 0.22
N ARG A 784 24.29 35.62 -0.25
CA ARG A 784 24.14 37.03 0.15
C ARG A 784 23.90 37.17 1.65
N LEU A 785 22.98 36.37 2.21
CA LEU A 785 22.69 36.39 3.65
C LEU A 785 23.91 36.05 4.52
N TRP A 786 24.78 35.16 4.04
CA TRP A 786 25.94 34.67 4.81
C TRP A 786 27.27 35.33 4.43
N GLY A 787 27.29 36.24 3.45
CA GLY A 787 28.53 36.80 2.88
C GLY A 787 29.46 35.74 2.28
N GLY A 788 28.92 34.63 1.78
CA GLY A 788 29.68 33.47 1.29
C GLY A 788 28.97 32.13 1.50
N PRO A 789 29.68 30.99 1.38
CA PRO A 789 29.10 29.68 1.65
C PRO A 789 28.60 29.57 3.10
N ILE A 790 27.42 28.97 3.30
CA ILE A 790 26.81 28.81 4.63
C ILE A 790 27.66 27.93 5.58
N GLY A 791 28.40 26.96 5.03
CA GLY A 791 29.15 25.97 5.79
C GLY A 791 30.18 26.56 6.77
N PRO A 792 31.14 27.38 6.31
CA PRO A 792 32.08 28.09 7.17
C PRO A 792 31.42 28.91 8.28
N GLY A 793 30.33 29.61 7.97
CA GLY A 793 29.54 30.38 8.93
C GLY A 793 28.97 29.51 10.05
N LEU A 794 28.29 28.42 9.69
CA LEU A 794 27.75 27.45 10.66
C LEU A 794 28.85 26.81 11.51
N ARG A 795 30.01 26.48 10.93
CA ARG A 795 31.14 25.94 11.69
C ARG A 795 31.69 26.97 12.70
N ARG A 796 31.77 28.25 12.34
CA ARG A 796 32.19 29.31 13.26
C ARG A 796 31.21 29.47 14.43
N LEU A 797 29.92 29.54 14.14
CA LEU A 797 28.87 29.59 15.16
C LEU A 797 28.91 28.36 16.07
N ALA A 798 29.05 27.16 15.51
CA ALA A 798 29.13 25.93 16.29
C ALA A 798 30.36 25.87 17.19
N ARG A 799 31.53 26.34 16.73
CA ARG A 799 32.71 26.47 17.60
C ARG A 799 32.48 27.48 18.73
N LYS A 800 31.87 28.63 18.43
CA LYS A 800 31.53 29.65 19.45
C LYS A 800 30.57 29.09 20.50
N GLU A 801 29.52 28.41 20.06
CA GLU A 801 28.51 27.81 20.94
C GLU A 801 29.08 26.66 21.78
N VAL A 802 29.80 25.72 21.16
CA VAL A 802 30.33 24.54 21.86
C VAL A 802 31.57 24.85 22.70
N GLY A 803 32.36 25.87 22.32
CA GLY A 803 33.61 26.25 22.98
C GLY A 803 34.88 25.69 22.31
N GLY A 804 34.79 25.22 21.07
CA GLY A 804 35.92 24.65 20.32
C GLY A 804 35.49 23.74 19.16
N ALA A 805 36.45 23.34 18.33
CA ALA A 805 36.22 22.35 17.28
C ALA A 805 36.14 20.92 17.88
N PRO A 806 35.50 19.93 17.20
CA PRO A 806 35.34 18.58 17.74
C PRO A 806 36.62 17.88 18.20
N HIS A 807 37.76 18.13 17.53
CA HIS A 807 39.05 17.56 17.93
C HIS A 807 39.66 18.23 19.17
N LYS A 808 39.35 19.51 19.44
CA LYS A 808 39.85 20.24 20.62
C LYS A 808 38.99 20.00 21.86
N THR A 809 37.68 19.87 21.68
CA THR A 809 36.73 19.74 22.80
C THR A 809 35.78 18.54 22.64
N PRO A 810 36.30 17.31 22.41
CA PRO A 810 35.48 16.15 22.00
C PRO A 810 34.35 15.82 22.98
N LYS A 811 34.60 15.91 24.29
CA LYS A 811 33.59 15.69 25.33
C LYS A 811 32.40 16.67 25.21
N ALA A 812 32.65 17.93 24.84
CA ALA A 812 31.60 18.94 24.71
C ALA A 812 30.68 18.70 23.50
N TRP A 813 31.23 18.12 22.43
CA TRP A 813 30.47 17.70 21.25
C TRP A 813 29.70 16.40 21.51
N ALA A 814 30.33 15.42 22.18
CA ALA A 814 29.67 14.17 22.57
C ALA A 814 28.44 14.42 23.46
N ARG A 815 28.53 15.34 24.42
CA ARG A 815 27.39 15.75 25.27
C ARG A 815 26.18 16.31 24.51
N ARG A 816 26.37 16.71 23.25
CA ARG A 816 25.32 17.23 22.36
C ARG A 816 24.86 16.21 21.31
N SER A 817 25.46 15.02 21.28
CA SER A 817 25.15 13.98 20.29
C SER A 817 24.28 12.89 20.92
N PRO A 818 23.01 12.71 20.49
CA PRO A 818 22.18 11.59 20.92
C PRO A 818 22.86 10.20 20.87
N LEU A 819 23.71 9.96 19.87
CA LEU A 819 24.48 8.70 19.75
C LEU A 819 25.40 8.41 20.93
N THR A 820 25.82 9.43 21.69
CA THR A 820 26.60 9.25 22.93
C THR A 820 25.74 8.63 24.04
N TYR A 821 24.43 8.78 23.95
CA TYR A 821 23.45 8.33 24.95
C TYR A 821 22.61 7.13 24.49
N SER A 822 23.07 6.38 23.48
CA SER A 822 22.31 5.26 22.90
C SER A 822 21.88 4.21 23.94
N ARG A 823 22.70 3.93 24.97
CA ARG A 823 22.31 2.99 26.04
C ARG A 823 21.15 3.54 26.88
N GLN A 824 21.21 4.82 27.26
CA GLN A 824 20.16 5.49 28.03
C GLN A 824 18.86 5.55 27.23
N ILE A 825 18.94 5.89 25.94
CA ILE A 825 17.77 5.94 25.05
C ILE A 825 17.18 4.53 24.88
N ALA A 826 18.01 3.51 24.62
CA ALA A 826 17.56 2.12 24.45
C ALA A 826 16.92 1.52 25.71
N ALA A 827 17.34 1.98 26.89
CA ALA A 827 16.80 1.57 28.19
C ALA A 827 15.67 2.47 28.71
N SER A 828 15.32 3.55 27.99
CA SER A 828 14.37 4.57 28.47
C SER A 828 12.93 4.07 28.62
N CYS A 829 12.57 3.00 27.90
CA CYS A 829 11.20 2.52 27.72
C CYS A 829 10.22 3.54 27.12
N VAL A 830 10.70 4.70 26.67
CA VAL A 830 9.87 5.73 26.01
C VAL A 830 9.62 5.29 24.56
N PRO A 831 8.35 5.16 24.12
CA PRO A 831 8.01 4.98 22.71
C PRO A 831 8.64 6.09 21.86
N LEU A 832 9.49 5.72 20.90
CA LEU A 832 10.30 6.66 20.14
C LEU A 832 10.16 6.43 18.63
N GLN A 833 9.68 7.43 17.91
CA GLN A 833 9.69 7.43 16.44
C GLN A 833 10.90 8.19 15.90
N LEU A 834 11.65 7.56 15.00
CA LEU A 834 12.75 8.17 14.25
C LEU A 834 12.35 8.32 12.78
N TRP A 835 12.13 9.56 12.36
CA TRP A 835 11.78 9.90 10.98
C TRP A 835 13.00 10.48 10.28
N TRP A 836 13.41 9.91 9.15
CA TRP A 836 14.50 10.50 8.37
C TRP A 836 14.37 10.32 6.86
N SER A 837 14.83 11.31 6.12
CA SER A 837 14.90 11.23 4.67
C SER A 837 16.25 10.79 4.14
N VAL A 838 16.23 9.87 3.17
CA VAL A 838 17.41 9.59 2.33
C VAL A 838 17.72 10.72 1.33
N ALA A 839 16.83 11.70 1.19
CA ALA A 839 16.98 12.87 0.31
C ALA A 839 17.38 14.16 1.06
N ASP A 840 17.62 14.07 2.38
CA ASP A 840 17.94 15.24 3.21
C ASP A 840 19.23 15.92 2.74
N ARG A 841 19.14 17.23 2.47
CA ARG A 841 20.27 18.08 2.03
C ARG A 841 20.81 18.99 3.12
N ILE A 842 20.28 18.90 4.33
CA ILE A 842 20.63 19.75 5.48
C ILE A 842 21.26 18.91 6.59
N VAL A 843 20.60 17.84 7.03
CA VAL A 843 21.23 16.82 7.89
C VAL A 843 21.68 15.69 6.99
N LEU A 844 22.90 15.84 6.47
CA LEU A 844 23.46 14.94 5.47
C LEU A 844 23.82 13.58 6.08
N ASP A 845 23.89 12.57 5.21
CA ASP A 845 24.22 11.20 5.53
C ASP A 845 23.29 10.61 6.60
N GLN A 846 21.97 10.69 6.41
CA GLN A 846 21.00 10.22 7.42
C GLN A 846 21.20 8.75 7.85
N HIS A 847 21.78 7.90 6.98
CA HIS A 847 22.19 6.54 7.35
C HIS A 847 23.26 6.48 8.45
N ARG A 848 24.09 7.52 8.60
CA ARG A 848 25.09 7.71 9.67
C ARG A 848 24.59 8.58 10.82
N GLN A 849 23.42 9.20 10.69
CA GLN A 849 22.74 10.01 11.70
C GLN A 849 21.60 9.19 12.34
N SER A 850 20.34 9.49 12.00
CA SER A 850 19.15 8.84 12.55
C SER A 850 19.09 7.35 12.26
N GLY A 851 19.50 6.93 11.05
CA GLY A 851 19.56 5.52 10.69
C GLY A 851 20.56 4.73 11.54
N ARG A 852 21.75 5.29 11.78
CA ARG A 852 22.76 4.68 12.68
C ARG A 852 22.24 4.58 14.10
N LEU A 853 21.61 5.64 14.61
CA LEU A 853 21.02 5.63 15.95
C LEU A 853 19.96 4.52 16.06
N PHE A 854 19.03 4.43 15.11
CA PHE A 854 17.99 3.39 15.11
C PHE A 854 18.58 1.97 15.25
N TYR A 855 19.54 1.62 14.38
CA TYR A 855 20.15 0.29 14.42
C TYR A 855 20.94 0.05 15.70
N GLU A 856 21.63 1.07 16.24
CA GLU A 856 22.34 0.96 17.50
C GLU A 856 21.39 0.74 18.69
N LEU A 857 20.25 1.43 18.73
CA LEU A 857 19.22 1.23 19.75
C LEU A 857 18.66 -0.21 19.69
N ARG A 858 18.33 -0.71 18.50
CA ARG A 858 17.85 -2.08 18.30
C ARG A 858 18.90 -3.14 18.63
N ARG A 859 20.18 -2.84 18.42
CA ARG A 859 21.29 -3.73 18.81
C ARG A 859 21.43 -3.81 20.32
N LEU A 860 21.35 -2.67 21.02
CA LEU A 860 21.48 -2.58 22.47
C LEU A 860 20.25 -3.17 23.20
N ASN A 861 19.06 -2.91 22.68
CA ASN A 861 17.81 -3.46 23.20
C ASN A 861 16.86 -3.81 22.03
N PRO A 862 16.78 -5.09 21.62
CA PRO A 862 15.89 -5.51 20.54
C PRO A 862 14.40 -5.23 20.81
N LEU A 863 14.01 -5.10 22.08
CA LEU A 863 12.64 -4.82 22.52
C LEU A 863 12.39 -3.33 22.80
N ALA A 864 13.37 -2.45 22.58
CA ALA A 864 13.14 -1.01 22.70
C ALA A 864 11.95 -0.60 21.82
N PRO A 865 10.99 0.20 22.34
CA PRO A 865 9.82 0.65 21.59
C PRO A 865 10.22 1.77 20.62
N VAL A 866 11.12 1.47 19.67
CA VAL A 866 11.63 2.42 18.68
C VAL A 866 11.18 2.06 17.27
N GLU A 867 10.59 3.02 16.56
CA GLU A 867 10.09 2.86 15.19
C GLU A 867 10.91 3.70 14.21
N ALA A 868 11.07 3.18 12.99
CA ALA A 868 11.79 3.84 11.92
C ALA A 868 10.83 4.20 10.79
N HIS A 869 10.79 5.49 10.43
CA HIS A 869 10.07 6.00 9.28
C HIS A 869 11.07 6.60 8.31
N THR A 870 11.42 5.83 7.28
CA THR A 870 12.37 6.25 6.25
C THR A 870 11.63 6.60 4.96
N GLY A 871 12.02 7.70 4.31
CA GLY A 871 11.51 8.00 2.98
C GLY A 871 12.27 9.10 2.24
N TYR A 872 11.61 9.71 1.26
CA TYR A 872 12.22 10.65 0.32
C TYR A 872 11.48 11.99 0.34
N TRP A 873 12.00 12.95 1.12
CA TRP A 873 11.43 14.28 1.32
C TRP A 873 12.53 15.32 1.58
N ASN A 874 12.18 16.60 1.41
CA ASN A 874 13.08 17.69 1.79
C ASN A 874 13.18 17.80 3.32
N HIS A 875 14.32 18.28 3.82
CA HIS A 875 14.61 18.36 5.27
C HIS A 875 13.43 18.87 6.12
N SER A 876 12.98 18.04 7.08
CA SER A 876 11.87 18.24 8.00
C SER A 876 10.52 18.55 7.36
N ALA A 877 10.37 18.35 6.04
CA ALA A 877 9.14 18.66 5.31
C ALA A 877 7.93 17.88 5.83
N GLU A 878 8.17 16.70 6.40
CA GLU A 878 7.13 15.82 6.92
C GLU A 878 6.59 16.24 8.30
N MET A 879 7.32 17.10 9.03
CA MET A 879 6.90 17.63 10.33
C MET A 879 6.01 18.87 10.17
N GLN A 880 4.88 18.71 9.46
CA GLN A 880 3.86 19.75 9.29
C GLN A 880 2.45 19.17 9.41
N ALA A 881 1.51 19.99 9.87
CA ALA A 881 0.10 19.61 10.04
C ALA A 881 -0.57 19.11 8.77
N THR A 882 -0.07 19.52 7.60
CA THR A 882 -0.58 19.12 6.28
C THR A 882 0.16 17.94 5.66
N THR A 883 1.15 17.37 6.36
CA THR A 883 1.99 16.26 5.89
C THR A 883 1.90 15.07 6.86
N ARG A 884 3.02 14.52 7.36
CA ARG A 884 3.04 13.33 8.25
C ARG A 884 3.04 13.64 9.74
N LEU A 885 3.04 14.91 10.18
CA LEU A 885 2.88 15.23 11.61
C LEU A 885 1.59 14.63 12.22
N PRO A 886 0.42 14.62 11.53
CA PRO A 886 -0.77 13.94 12.03
C PRO A 886 -0.64 12.42 12.17
N LEU A 887 0.30 11.79 11.45
CA LEU A 887 0.57 10.36 11.55
C LEU A 887 1.51 10.02 12.72
N ALA A 888 2.33 10.98 13.15
CA ALA A 888 3.25 10.79 14.27
C ALA A 888 2.57 11.02 15.64
N LEU A 889 1.43 11.73 15.64
CA LEU A 889 0.49 11.84 16.76
C LEU A 889 -0.33 10.55 16.87
#